data_AF-A0AAV1DN11-F1
#
_entry.id   AF-A0AAV1DN11-F1
#
_cell.length_a   1.000
_cell.length_b   1.000
_cell.length_c   1.000
_cell.angle_alpha   90.00
_cell.angle_beta   90.00
_cell.angle_gamma   90.00
#
_symmetry.space_group_name_H-M   'P 1'
#
loop_
_entity.id
_entity.type
_entity.pdbx_description
1 polymer ?
#
loop_
_entity_poly.entity_id
_entity_poly.type
_entity_poly.pdbx_seq_one_letter_code
_entity_poly.pdbx_strand_id
1 'polypeptide(L)'
;MAANMILLANVLPSSFWRSPHCCSSSKGRQTVRVPVLNLAAAMAPVKRSCEFYDMHHEIVPYAEAWSWQKDIVKQKKALNDKGEDTLDTLIILQHRPVYTLGTGSSEGYLNFDLEDAPFDVYRTERGGEVTFHGPGQLVMYPIINLRYHRMDLHWYLRALEEVAIRVLRSTFAIKASRVEGLTGVWFGDQKLAAIGIKVSQWIAYHGLALNVTTDLTGFHQIVPCGIQDRQVGSIKGLLQEFASSNIFEDGHPYHSNDNELIDLTSKSLVQEFCEVFQVDLHQKPIPVGQFPPYTEALLLPTSLQMTSVTTSCDLLPPTPPSPSPSPSPASTADSEAQLIPNLPDDVSLNCLARIPRPDYLKLSLVSKSWHSAMSSSALFATRSLLQTTQTSLYLNLRIGSNFHWYTLLPKPNAQQKPFVIPLPPAPSRTVGPAFAVIGPKIYVIGGSVNEVPLNSVWVYDCRFNRWEAGPRMRVGREFAAAGVVGGRIFVVGGCVVDNLSRSVNWAEAFDPVTGEWTPVPSPIEVREKWMHASAVIGERIYAMADRGGVVYDVGEGKWGSVCKRLDLGWRGRAAVVGGILFCYDYLGKIRGYDMEEDRWKELKGVGKGLPKFLCGATMVNFDGRLCVIWEGKGSGKEVEIMCADIEVWKDGDGELSGRILWSDAILRVPNGAAIVHCMAADF
;
A
#
# COMPACT_ATOMS: atom_id res chain seq x y z
N MET A 1 32.75 24.54 16.80
CA MET A 1 32.25 25.94 16.75
C MET A 1 31.15 25.97 15.71
N ALA A 2 29.90 25.63 16.10
CA ALA A 2 28.72 26.51 16.20
C ALA A 2 28.16 26.93 14.82
N ALA A 3 26.94 26.58 14.37
CA ALA A 3 25.67 26.32 15.06
C ALA A 3 24.82 25.26 14.29
N ASN A 4 24.33 24.17 14.89
CA ASN A 4 23.03 23.95 15.56
C ASN A 4 21.86 24.88 15.20
N MET A 5 20.84 24.39 14.47
CA MET A 5 19.43 24.28 14.93
C MET A 5 18.46 23.74 13.86
N ILE A 6 17.59 22.81 14.30
CA ILE A 6 16.29 22.31 13.74
C ILE A 6 16.30 20.92 13.06
N LEU A 7 16.34 19.90 13.95
CA LEU A 7 15.40 18.77 14.09
C LEU A 7 15.39 17.61 13.07
N LEU A 8 16.45 16.80 13.14
CA LEU A 8 16.34 15.33 13.21
C LEU A 8 16.33 14.93 14.70
N ALA A 9 15.28 14.28 15.20
CA ALA A 9 15.33 13.53 16.47
C ALA A 9 14.14 12.57 16.61
N ASN A 10 14.38 11.26 16.47
CA ASN A 10 14.35 10.30 17.58
C ASN A 10 14.32 8.84 17.08
N VAL A 11 15.47 8.15 17.21
CA VAL A 11 15.56 6.72 17.57
C VAL A 11 16.62 6.60 18.69
N LEU A 12 16.26 5.81 19.70
CA LEU A 12 16.79 5.59 21.06
C LEU A 12 18.13 4.77 21.11
N PRO A 13 18.60 4.22 22.26
CA PRO A 13 19.04 4.84 23.53
C PRO A 13 20.35 4.21 24.12
N SER A 14 20.97 4.83 25.14
CA SER A 14 21.68 4.09 26.22
C SER A 14 21.95 4.99 27.44
N SER A 15 21.29 4.74 28.57
CA SER A 15 21.91 4.27 29.83
C SER A 15 21.96 5.37 30.90
N PHE A 16 21.28 5.17 32.03
CA PHE A 16 21.92 5.01 33.34
C PHE A 16 20.86 4.85 34.44
N TRP A 17 21.15 3.91 35.32
CA TRP A 17 20.39 3.51 36.49
C TRP A 17 20.31 4.61 37.56
N ARG A 18 19.14 4.74 38.21
CA ARG A 18 18.99 4.83 39.69
C ARG A 18 17.52 4.99 40.10
N SER A 19 17.06 4.08 40.97
CA SER A 19 15.86 4.24 41.81
C SER A 19 16.09 5.36 42.87
N PRO A 20 15.04 5.91 43.51
CA PRO A 20 14.49 5.23 44.69
C PRO A 20 12.97 5.36 44.94
N HIS A 21 12.45 4.29 45.56
CA HIS A 21 11.46 4.18 46.66
C HIS A 21 10.26 5.13 46.85
N CYS A 22 9.10 4.45 46.99
CA CYS A 22 8.01 4.60 47.97
C CYS A 22 7.40 5.98 48.27
N CYS A 23 6.07 6.09 48.06
CA CYS A 23 5.13 6.02 49.18
C CYS A 23 3.67 5.92 48.70
N SER A 24 2.96 4.97 49.31
CA SER A 24 1.53 4.72 49.20
C SER A 24 0.70 5.77 49.94
N SER A 25 -0.45 6.16 49.38
CA SER A 25 -1.64 6.40 50.21
C SER A 25 -2.91 6.12 49.42
N SER A 26 -3.72 5.24 50.01
CA SER A 26 -5.05 4.82 49.60
C SER A 26 -6.10 5.78 50.16
N LYS A 27 -7.09 6.17 49.37
CA LYS A 27 -8.48 6.35 49.85
C LYS A 27 -9.45 6.00 48.73
N GLY A 28 -10.27 5.00 49.00
CA GLY A 28 -11.25 4.45 48.07
C GLY A 28 -12.45 5.36 47.86
N ARG A 29 -13.06 5.20 46.69
CA ARG A 29 -14.47 5.52 46.47
C ARG A 29 -15.02 4.50 45.48
N GLN A 30 -15.80 3.55 45.99
CA GLN A 30 -16.58 2.63 45.18
C GLN A 30 -17.56 3.45 44.33
N THR A 31 -17.44 3.34 43.01
CA THR A 31 -18.47 3.76 42.07
C THR A 31 -18.85 2.55 41.23
N VAL A 32 -20.16 2.30 41.20
CA VAL A 32 -20.83 1.16 40.57
C VAL A 32 -20.47 1.13 39.08
N ARG A 33 -19.87 0.03 38.63
CA ARG A 33 -19.59 -0.23 37.20
C ARG A 33 -20.89 -0.64 36.52
N VAL A 34 -21.45 0.24 35.70
CA VAL A 34 -22.33 -0.16 34.59
C VAL A 34 -21.41 -0.63 33.46
N PRO A 35 -21.60 -1.83 32.87
CA PRO A 35 -20.76 -2.26 31.79
C PRO A 35 -21.08 -1.43 30.54
N VAL A 36 -20.18 -0.50 30.21
CA VAL A 36 -20.12 0.09 28.87
C VAL A 36 -19.61 -1.00 27.96
N LEU A 37 -20.49 -1.55 27.12
CA LEU A 37 -20.08 -2.43 26.03
C LEU A 37 -19.06 -1.69 25.17
N ASN A 38 -17.87 -2.27 25.10
CA ASN A 38 -16.70 -1.72 24.43
C ASN A 38 -16.87 -1.91 22.91
N LEU A 39 -17.66 -1.04 22.25
CA LEU A 39 -17.92 -1.14 20.80
C LEU A 39 -16.65 -0.96 19.94
N ALA A 40 -15.58 -0.38 20.47
CA ALA A 40 -14.31 -0.21 19.75
C ALA A 40 -13.56 -1.55 19.54
N ALA A 41 -13.82 -2.58 20.34
CA ALA A 41 -13.28 -3.91 20.13
C ALA A 41 -14.05 -4.72 19.06
N ALA A 42 -15.22 -4.23 18.62
CA ALA A 42 -16.10 -4.94 17.70
C ALA A 42 -15.96 -4.55 16.22
N MET A 43 -15.00 -3.66 15.87
CA MET A 43 -14.86 -3.15 14.49
C MET A 43 -13.43 -3.15 13.92
N ALA A 44 -12.48 -3.85 14.56
CA ALA A 44 -11.35 -4.35 13.77
C ALA A 44 -11.92 -5.33 12.73
N PRO A 45 -11.45 -5.35 11.47
CA PRO A 45 -11.77 -6.48 10.59
C PRO A 45 -11.35 -7.73 11.36
N VAL A 46 -12.32 -8.58 11.71
CA VAL A 46 -12.06 -9.81 12.43
C VAL A 46 -11.23 -10.66 11.48
N LYS A 47 -9.92 -10.69 11.71
CA LYS A 47 -9.00 -11.54 10.96
C LYS A 47 -9.45 -12.97 11.16
N ARG A 48 -9.56 -13.71 10.06
CA ARG A 48 -10.05 -15.07 10.10
C ARG A 48 -8.94 -15.98 10.64
N SER A 49 -9.27 -16.91 11.52
CA SER A 49 -8.30 -17.90 11.98
C SER A 49 -7.92 -18.85 10.84
N CYS A 50 -6.62 -19.09 10.71
CA CYS A 50 -6.04 -20.00 9.74
C CYS A 50 -5.09 -20.96 10.46
N GLU A 51 -5.28 -22.25 10.25
CA GLU A 51 -4.40 -23.29 10.76
C GLU A 51 -3.07 -23.23 10.01
N PHE A 52 -1.95 -23.21 10.73
CA PHE A 52 -0.63 -23.05 10.14
C PHE A 52 0.27 -24.23 10.46
N TYR A 53 0.71 -24.93 9.42
CA TYR A 53 1.69 -26.02 9.48
C TYR A 53 3.01 -25.53 8.92
N ASP A 54 3.91 -25.15 9.83
CA ASP A 54 5.24 -24.69 9.48
C ASP A 54 6.19 -25.87 9.37
N MET A 55 6.60 -26.20 8.15
CA MET A 55 7.53 -27.28 7.82
C MET A 55 8.61 -26.77 6.87
N HIS A 56 8.97 -25.48 6.93
CA HIS A 56 9.85 -24.85 5.95
C HIS A 56 11.27 -25.44 5.88
N HIS A 57 11.71 -26.19 6.89
CA HIS A 57 12.96 -26.98 6.86
C HIS A 57 12.77 -28.44 6.41
N GLU A 58 11.54 -28.94 6.35
CA GLU A 58 11.25 -30.32 6.02
C GLU A 58 11.21 -30.52 4.50
N ILE A 59 11.89 -31.55 4.04
CA ILE A 59 11.89 -31.98 2.63
C ILE A 59 10.88 -33.12 2.49
N VAL A 60 9.71 -32.79 1.94
CA VAL A 60 8.55 -33.68 1.90
C VAL A 60 8.38 -34.29 0.51
N PRO A 61 8.15 -35.61 0.35
CA PRO A 61 7.77 -36.19 -0.93
C PRO A 61 6.52 -35.53 -1.52
N TYR A 62 6.56 -35.17 -2.80
CA TYR A 62 5.48 -34.41 -3.42
C TYR A 62 4.12 -35.11 -3.34
N ALA A 63 4.09 -36.42 -3.60
CA ALA A 63 2.86 -37.22 -3.54
C ALA A 63 2.20 -37.21 -2.15
N GLU A 64 2.98 -37.20 -1.07
CA GLU A 64 2.48 -37.20 0.30
C GLU A 64 1.85 -35.85 0.66
N ALA A 65 2.54 -34.74 0.37
CA ALA A 65 1.99 -33.40 0.54
C ALA A 65 0.76 -33.15 -0.34
N TRP A 66 0.77 -33.66 -1.58
CA TRP A 66 -0.36 -33.54 -2.50
C TRP A 66 -1.57 -34.35 -2.02
N SER A 67 -1.36 -35.57 -1.50
CA SER A 67 -2.43 -36.34 -0.86
C SER A 67 -3.00 -35.61 0.35
N TRP A 68 -2.13 -35.06 1.20
CA TRP A 68 -2.54 -34.33 2.39
C TRP A 68 -3.39 -33.10 2.07
N GLN A 69 -3.01 -32.31 1.05
CA GLN A 69 -3.83 -31.21 0.55
C GLN A 69 -5.23 -31.69 0.14
N LYS A 70 -5.33 -32.81 -0.58
CA LYS A 70 -6.61 -33.37 -1.02
C LYS A 70 -7.47 -33.84 0.16
N ASP A 71 -6.86 -34.41 1.20
CA ASP A 71 -7.57 -34.83 2.41
C ASP A 71 -8.15 -33.61 3.16
N ILE A 72 -7.37 -32.54 3.31
CA ILE A 72 -7.84 -31.28 3.91
C ILE A 72 -8.99 -30.69 3.07
N VAL A 73 -8.84 -30.66 1.74
CA VAL A 73 -9.90 -30.17 0.83
C VAL A 73 -11.17 -31.01 0.97
N LYS A 74 -11.05 -32.35 1.06
CA LYS A 74 -12.20 -33.25 1.26
C LYS A 74 -12.91 -32.97 2.59
N GLN A 75 -12.16 -32.78 3.66
CA GLN A 75 -12.71 -32.41 4.98
C GLN A 75 -13.44 -31.07 4.92
N LYS A 76 -12.84 -30.04 4.34
CA LYS A 76 -13.45 -28.71 4.19
C LYS A 76 -14.72 -28.73 3.32
N LYS A 77 -14.75 -29.54 2.26
CA LYS A 77 -15.98 -29.71 1.45
C LYS A 77 -17.11 -30.33 2.26
N ALA A 78 -16.81 -31.38 3.03
CA ALA A 78 -17.82 -32.03 3.88
C ALA A 78 -18.41 -31.09 4.94
N LEU A 79 -17.61 -30.15 5.46
CA LEU A 79 -18.08 -29.10 6.37
C LEU A 79 -18.88 -28.01 5.64
N ASN A 80 -18.43 -27.60 4.45
CA ASN A 80 -19.16 -26.68 3.57
C ASN A 80 -20.56 -27.19 3.21
N ASP A 81 -20.69 -28.49 2.92
CA ASP A 81 -21.98 -29.11 2.59
C ASP A 81 -22.95 -29.10 3.78
N LYS A 82 -22.42 -29.03 5.01
CA LYS A 82 -23.20 -28.86 6.25
C LYS A 82 -23.48 -27.38 6.59
N GLY A 83 -22.96 -26.44 5.81
CA GLY A 83 -23.06 -25.00 6.09
C GLY A 83 -22.18 -24.54 7.27
N GLU A 84 -21.18 -25.32 7.65
CA GLU A 84 -20.28 -25.00 8.75
C GLU A 84 -19.11 -24.13 8.29
N ASP A 85 -18.70 -23.18 9.15
CA ASP A 85 -17.60 -22.28 8.87
C ASP A 85 -16.24 -22.97 9.06
N THR A 86 -15.49 -23.18 7.97
CA THR A 86 -14.22 -23.93 7.99
C THR A 86 -13.00 -23.03 8.09
N LEU A 87 -12.21 -23.10 9.16
CA LEU A 87 -10.94 -22.38 9.24
C LEU A 87 -10.09 -22.60 7.99
N ASP A 88 -9.34 -21.58 7.56
CA ASP A 88 -8.39 -21.74 6.46
C ASP A 88 -7.17 -22.54 6.92
N THR A 89 -6.37 -23.05 5.97
CA THR A 89 -5.15 -23.78 6.29
C THR A 89 -4.00 -23.26 5.44
N LEU A 90 -2.81 -23.16 6.03
CA LEU A 90 -1.57 -22.78 5.38
C LEU A 90 -0.51 -23.83 5.70
N ILE A 91 0.13 -24.37 4.66
CA ILE A 91 1.28 -25.27 4.79
C ILE A 91 2.47 -24.62 4.09
N ILE A 92 3.65 -24.63 4.73
CA ILE A 92 4.91 -24.22 4.11
C ILE A 92 5.92 -25.35 4.26
N LEU A 93 6.56 -25.76 3.17
CA LEU A 93 7.51 -26.87 3.13
C LEU A 93 8.49 -26.75 1.97
N GLN A 94 9.39 -27.73 1.84
CA GLN A 94 10.21 -27.97 0.65
C GLN A 94 9.91 -29.36 0.08
N HIS A 95 10.27 -29.59 -1.20
CA HIS A 95 10.09 -30.89 -1.85
C HIS A 95 11.41 -31.56 -2.21
N ARG A 96 11.39 -32.89 -2.28
CA ARG A 96 12.41 -33.65 -3.02
C ARG A 96 12.37 -33.24 -4.50
N PRO A 97 13.48 -33.39 -5.25
CA PRO A 97 13.50 -33.14 -6.69
C PRO A 97 12.35 -33.88 -7.39
N VAL A 98 11.52 -33.14 -8.14
CA VAL A 98 10.32 -33.68 -8.77
C VAL A 98 9.85 -32.77 -9.90
N TYR A 99 9.26 -33.34 -10.94
CA TYR A 99 8.52 -32.59 -11.97
C TYR A 99 7.02 -32.71 -11.77
N THR A 100 6.32 -31.60 -11.94
CA THR A 100 4.85 -31.61 -11.91
C THR A 100 4.29 -31.02 -13.18
N LEU A 101 3.29 -31.68 -13.76
CA LEU A 101 2.59 -31.25 -14.96
C LEU A 101 1.19 -30.79 -14.57
N GLY A 102 0.93 -29.49 -14.69
CA GLY A 102 -0.40 -28.93 -14.48
C GLY A 102 -1.36 -29.25 -15.62
N THR A 103 -2.60 -28.78 -15.49
CA THR A 103 -3.68 -29.05 -16.45
C THR A 103 -3.42 -28.50 -17.86
N GLY A 104 -2.59 -27.46 -17.99
CA GLY A 104 -2.19 -26.87 -19.27
C GLY A 104 -0.94 -27.48 -19.88
N SER A 105 -0.29 -28.43 -19.20
CA SER A 105 0.98 -29.01 -19.66
C SER A 105 0.79 -30.11 -20.70
N SER A 106 1.77 -30.23 -21.59
CA SER A 106 1.96 -31.41 -22.45
C SER A 106 3.32 -32.08 -22.13
N GLU A 107 3.51 -33.30 -22.63
CA GLU A 107 4.80 -34.01 -22.54
C GLU A 107 5.88 -33.35 -23.42
N GLY A 108 5.49 -32.60 -24.45
CA GLY A 108 6.42 -31.85 -25.32
C GLY A 108 7.16 -30.70 -24.62
N TYR A 109 6.86 -30.42 -23.35
CA TYR A 109 7.63 -29.50 -22.52
C TYR A 109 8.69 -30.21 -21.65
N LEU A 110 8.83 -31.52 -21.78
CA LEU A 110 9.89 -32.30 -21.15
C LEU A 110 11.01 -32.51 -22.18
N ASN A 111 12.25 -32.28 -21.75
CA ASN A 111 13.44 -32.56 -22.58
C ASN A 111 13.96 -33.99 -22.34
N PHE A 112 13.12 -34.87 -21.81
CA PHE A 112 13.41 -36.27 -21.47
C PHE A 112 12.17 -37.15 -21.68
N ASP A 113 12.39 -38.44 -21.89
CA ASP A 113 11.33 -39.43 -21.97
C ASP A 113 10.82 -39.82 -20.58
N LEU A 114 9.52 -40.04 -20.43
CA LEU A 114 8.90 -40.37 -19.13
C LEU A 114 9.45 -41.66 -18.51
N GLU A 115 9.89 -42.61 -19.33
CA GLU A 115 10.49 -43.88 -18.87
C GLU A 115 11.89 -43.70 -18.27
N ASP A 116 12.61 -42.65 -18.70
CA ASP A 116 13.98 -42.33 -18.29
C ASP A 116 14.06 -40.97 -17.55
N ALA A 117 12.96 -40.59 -16.89
CA ALA A 117 12.87 -39.30 -16.22
C ALA A 117 13.91 -39.18 -15.09
N PRO A 118 14.65 -38.06 -14.97
CA PRO A 118 15.69 -37.92 -13.96
C PRO A 118 15.12 -37.80 -12.54
N PHE A 119 13.86 -37.41 -12.41
CA PHE A 119 13.10 -37.33 -11.15
C PHE A 119 11.66 -37.76 -11.38
N ASP A 120 10.94 -38.06 -10.30
CA ASP A 120 9.52 -38.42 -10.35
C ASP A 120 8.69 -37.36 -11.09
N VAL A 121 7.72 -37.82 -11.88
CA VAL A 121 6.84 -36.96 -12.68
C VAL A 121 5.39 -37.16 -12.25
N TYR A 122 4.73 -36.09 -11.79
CA TYR A 122 3.33 -36.13 -11.40
C TYR A 122 2.47 -35.23 -12.26
N ARG A 123 1.41 -35.78 -12.85
CA ARG A 123 0.34 -34.98 -13.45
C ARG A 123 -0.69 -34.60 -12.40
N THR A 124 -0.92 -33.31 -12.22
CA THR A 124 -1.75 -32.79 -11.13
C THR A 124 -2.82 -31.85 -11.65
N GLU A 125 -3.84 -31.59 -10.82
CA GLU A 125 -4.92 -30.68 -11.17
C GLU A 125 -4.58 -29.18 -11.03
N ARG A 126 -3.34 -28.83 -10.66
CA ARG A 126 -2.93 -27.43 -10.57
C ARG A 126 -2.98 -26.76 -11.94
N GLY A 127 -3.41 -25.51 -11.98
CA GLY A 127 -3.27 -24.68 -13.18
C GLY A 127 -1.81 -24.46 -13.58
N GLY A 128 -1.62 -24.09 -14.84
CA GLY A 128 -0.29 -23.87 -15.43
C GLY A 128 0.28 -25.12 -16.10
N GLU A 129 1.53 -25.01 -16.54
CA GLU A 129 2.24 -26.02 -17.32
C GLU A 129 3.20 -26.83 -16.44
N VAL A 130 4.31 -27.33 -16.99
CA VAL A 130 5.36 -28.04 -16.27
C VAL A 130 6.15 -27.12 -15.33
N THR A 131 6.54 -27.62 -14.16
CA THR A 131 7.54 -26.98 -13.28
C THR A 131 8.34 -28.03 -12.54
N PHE A 132 9.51 -27.61 -12.06
CA PHE A 132 10.34 -28.38 -11.13
C PHE A 132 10.15 -27.88 -9.69
N HIS A 133 10.22 -28.81 -8.74
CA HIS A 133 10.40 -28.52 -7.32
C HIS A 133 11.61 -29.28 -6.78
N GLY A 134 12.29 -28.70 -5.80
CA GLY A 134 13.45 -29.33 -5.15
C GLY A 134 13.87 -28.59 -3.88
N PRO A 135 14.89 -29.09 -3.17
CA PRO A 135 15.42 -28.45 -1.97
C PRO A 135 15.87 -27.01 -2.26
N GLY A 136 15.71 -26.13 -1.26
CA GLY A 136 15.95 -24.69 -1.38
C GLY A 136 14.81 -23.90 -2.04
N GLN A 137 13.74 -24.57 -2.50
CA GLN A 137 12.51 -23.92 -2.98
C GLN A 137 11.45 -23.95 -1.87
N LEU A 138 11.00 -22.78 -1.42
CA LEU A 138 9.89 -22.69 -0.47
C LEU A 138 8.56 -22.80 -1.20
N VAL A 139 7.79 -23.81 -0.83
CA VAL A 139 6.46 -24.04 -1.39
C VAL A 139 5.41 -23.76 -0.32
N MET A 140 4.50 -22.86 -0.63
CA MET A 140 3.39 -22.47 0.23
C MET A 140 2.09 -22.96 -0.40
N TYR A 141 1.31 -23.72 0.37
CA TYR A 141 0.01 -24.26 -0.01
C TYR A 141 -1.11 -23.67 0.86
N PRO A 142 -1.71 -22.54 0.47
CA PRO A 142 -2.89 -22.03 1.13
C PRO A 142 -4.13 -22.80 0.69
N ILE A 143 -4.78 -23.48 1.63
CA ILE A 143 -6.04 -24.21 1.44
C ILE A 143 -7.18 -23.36 2.01
N ILE A 144 -7.68 -22.45 1.18
CA ILE A 144 -8.56 -21.34 1.57
C ILE A 144 -9.96 -21.53 1.00
N ASN A 145 -10.98 -21.25 1.80
CA ASN A 145 -12.36 -21.19 1.32
C ASN A 145 -12.74 -19.78 0.86
N LEU A 146 -12.72 -19.56 -0.46
CA LEU A 146 -12.91 -18.25 -1.09
C LEU A 146 -14.29 -17.62 -0.83
N ARG A 147 -15.28 -18.38 -0.36
CA ARG A 147 -16.60 -17.85 0.04
C ARG A 147 -16.49 -16.85 1.21
N TYR A 148 -15.50 -17.04 2.08
CA TYR A 148 -15.25 -16.19 3.24
C TYR A 148 -14.20 -15.11 2.98
N HIS A 149 -13.68 -15.06 1.76
CA HIS A 149 -12.74 -14.04 1.28
C HIS A 149 -13.40 -13.29 0.12
N ARG A 150 -13.03 -13.67 -1.11
CA ARG A 150 -13.63 -13.18 -2.34
C ARG A 150 -13.73 -14.34 -3.31
N MET A 151 -14.93 -14.57 -3.85
CA MET A 151 -15.21 -15.58 -4.87
C MET A 151 -14.72 -15.14 -6.26
N ASP A 152 -13.41 -14.90 -6.38
CA ASP A 152 -12.75 -14.43 -7.59
C ASP A 152 -11.37 -15.12 -7.72
N LEU A 153 -11.24 -15.95 -8.74
CA LEU A 153 -10.01 -16.72 -9.00
C LEU A 153 -8.87 -15.84 -9.49
N HIS A 154 -9.17 -14.78 -10.25
CA HIS A 154 -8.16 -13.84 -10.71
C HIS A 154 -7.61 -13.05 -9.53
N TRP A 155 -8.50 -12.56 -8.66
CA TRP A 155 -8.08 -11.93 -7.40
C TRP A 155 -7.19 -12.85 -6.58
N TYR A 156 -7.61 -14.11 -6.36
CA TYR A 156 -6.85 -15.06 -5.53
C TYR A 156 -5.46 -15.33 -6.09
N LEU A 157 -5.35 -15.55 -7.40
CA LEU A 157 -4.07 -15.73 -8.07
C LEU A 157 -3.19 -14.48 -7.96
N ARG A 158 -3.75 -13.28 -8.22
CA ARG A 158 -3.02 -12.01 -8.08
C ARG A 158 -2.61 -11.76 -6.62
N ALA A 159 -3.39 -12.20 -5.64
CA ALA A 159 -3.05 -12.10 -4.23
C ALA A 159 -1.84 -12.98 -3.88
N LEU A 160 -1.75 -14.21 -4.40
CA LEU A 160 -0.56 -15.05 -4.22
C LEU A 160 0.69 -14.44 -4.87
N GLU A 161 0.57 -13.86 -6.07
CA GLU A 161 1.67 -13.10 -6.69
C GLU A 161 2.08 -11.91 -5.82
N GLU A 162 1.11 -11.23 -5.20
CA GLU A 162 1.37 -10.10 -4.34
C GLU A 162 2.15 -10.50 -3.09
N VAL A 163 1.84 -11.66 -2.49
CA VAL A 163 2.61 -12.20 -1.37
C VAL A 163 4.08 -12.34 -1.76
N ALA A 164 4.38 -13.04 -2.86
CA ALA A 164 5.76 -13.24 -3.31
C ALA A 164 6.47 -11.93 -3.70
N ILE A 165 5.77 -11.00 -4.39
CA ILE A 165 6.32 -9.66 -4.73
C ILE A 165 6.65 -8.87 -3.46
N ARG A 166 5.77 -8.89 -2.46
CA ARG A 166 5.97 -8.20 -1.19
C ARG A 166 7.15 -8.77 -0.42
N VAL A 167 7.32 -10.09 -0.37
CA VAL A 167 8.50 -10.74 0.24
C VAL A 167 9.79 -10.29 -0.44
N LEU A 168 9.84 -10.42 -1.77
CA LEU A 168 11.02 -10.06 -2.56
C LEU A 168 11.41 -8.59 -2.35
N ARG A 169 10.41 -7.70 -2.30
CA ARG A 169 10.61 -6.27 -2.07
C ARG A 169 10.98 -5.93 -0.63
N SER A 170 10.24 -6.42 0.35
CA SER A 170 10.34 -6.00 1.75
C SER A 170 11.57 -6.57 2.44
N THR A 171 11.99 -7.77 2.03
CA THR A 171 13.05 -8.54 2.70
C THR A 171 14.37 -8.48 1.94
N PHE A 172 14.33 -8.48 0.61
CA PHE A 172 15.53 -8.59 -0.23
C PHE A 172 15.77 -7.37 -1.11
N ALA A 173 14.90 -6.36 -1.06
CA ALA A 173 14.92 -5.21 -1.97
C ALA A 173 14.90 -5.59 -3.47
N ILE A 174 14.46 -6.81 -3.80
CA ILE A 174 14.33 -7.31 -5.16
C ILE A 174 13.02 -6.76 -5.73
N LYS A 175 13.13 -5.91 -6.76
CA LYS A 175 11.98 -5.30 -7.44
C LYS A 175 11.38 -6.26 -8.46
N ALA A 176 10.77 -7.33 -7.98
CA ALA A 176 10.04 -8.26 -8.82
C ALA A 176 8.66 -7.71 -9.24
N SER A 177 8.11 -8.24 -10.32
CA SER A 177 6.85 -7.81 -10.91
C SER A 177 6.10 -8.95 -11.57
N ARG A 178 4.85 -8.69 -11.95
CA ARG A 178 4.05 -9.57 -12.80
C ARG A 178 4.37 -9.27 -14.25
N VAL A 179 4.33 -10.28 -15.11
CA VAL A 179 4.38 -10.08 -16.55
C VAL A 179 2.99 -10.35 -17.12
N GLU A 180 2.50 -9.44 -17.96
CA GLU A 180 1.19 -9.60 -18.61
C GLU A 180 1.16 -10.89 -19.43
N GLY A 181 0.05 -11.63 -19.33
CA GLY A 181 -0.11 -12.95 -19.95
C GLY A 181 0.64 -14.10 -19.27
N LEU A 182 1.51 -13.85 -18.29
CA LEU A 182 2.35 -14.88 -17.68
C LEU A 182 2.22 -14.95 -16.17
N THR A 183 1.63 -16.04 -15.69
CA THR A 183 1.42 -16.30 -14.26
C THR A 183 2.75 -16.51 -13.53
N GLY A 184 2.92 -15.80 -12.42
CA GLY A 184 4.09 -15.90 -11.55
C GLY A 184 4.76 -14.55 -11.30
N VAL A 185 5.90 -14.60 -10.60
CA VAL A 185 6.64 -13.40 -10.19
C VAL A 185 8.03 -13.42 -10.80
N TRP A 186 8.43 -12.27 -11.36
CA TRP A 186 9.56 -12.16 -12.28
C TRP A 186 10.48 -10.99 -11.90
N PHE A 187 11.78 -11.16 -12.07
CA PHE A 187 12.77 -10.10 -12.03
C PHE A 187 13.51 -10.07 -13.37
N GLY A 188 13.31 -8.99 -14.14
CA GLY A 188 13.74 -8.98 -15.54
C GLY A 188 13.02 -10.08 -16.32
N ASP A 189 13.80 -10.95 -16.95
CA ASP A 189 13.38 -12.16 -17.67
C ASP A 189 13.41 -13.44 -16.81
N GLN A 190 13.90 -13.36 -15.57
CA GLN A 190 14.01 -14.50 -14.66
C GLN A 190 12.74 -14.69 -13.84
N LYS A 191 12.13 -15.88 -13.92
CA LYS A 191 11.02 -16.28 -13.05
C LYS A 191 11.53 -16.70 -11.68
N LEU A 192 11.07 -16.01 -10.63
CA LEU A 192 11.44 -16.31 -9.25
C LEU A 192 10.38 -17.15 -8.53
N ALA A 193 9.10 -16.94 -8.85
CA ALA A 193 8.01 -17.71 -8.25
C ALA A 193 7.05 -18.26 -9.31
N ALA A 194 6.74 -19.55 -9.19
CA ALA A 194 5.68 -20.22 -9.94
C ALA A 194 4.39 -20.24 -9.10
N ILE A 195 3.25 -20.05 -9.75
CA ILE A 195 1.94 -20.10 -9.09
C ILE A 195 1.03 -21.00 -9.89
N GLY A 196 0.47 -21.99 -9.21
CA GLY A 196 -0.46 -22.95 -9.77
C GLY A 196 -1.50 -23.27 -8.71
N ILE A 197 -2.77 -23.05 -9.02
CA ILE A 197 -3.88 -23.25 -8.10
C ILE A 197 -4.89 -24.22 -8.70
N LYS A 198 -5.64 -24.91 -7.84
CA LYS A 198 -6.91 -25.55 -8.19
C LYS A 198 -7.97 -25.04 -7.24
N VAL A 199 -9.17 -24.82 -7.78
CA VAL A 199 -10.35 -24.52 -6.97
C VAL A 199 -11.41 -25.59 -7.20
N SER A 200 -12.03 -26.06 -6.11
CA SER A 200 -13.16 -26.97 -6.17
C SER A 200 -14.15 -26.62 -5.06
N GLN A 201 -15.41 -26.36 -5.43
CA GLN A 201 -16.44 -25.82 -4.52
C GLN A 201 -15.96 -24.59 -3.73
N TRP A 202 -15.26 -23.67 -4.40
CA TRP A 202 -14.66 -22.47 -3.81
C TRP A 202 -13.57 -22.70 -2.75
N ILE A 203 -13.13 -23.94 -2.55
CA ILE A 203 -11.92 -24.24 -1.78
C ILE A 203 -10.75 -24.25 -2.75
N ALA A 204 -9.86 -23.28 -2.59
CA ALA A 204 -8.60 -23.19 -3.31
C ALA A 204 -7.52 -24.00 -2.61
N TYR A 205 -6.61 -24.60 -3.37
CA TYR A 205 -5.44 -25.35 -2.90
C TYR A 205 -4.40 -25.43 -4.03
N HIS A 206 -3.26 -26.09 -3.78
CA HIS A 206 -1.97 -25.73 -4.36
C HIS A 206 -1.59 -24.28 -3.95
N GLY A 207 -0.72 -23.60 -4.68
CA GLY A 207 -0.27 -22.28 -4.24
C GLY A 207 0.92 -21.74 -5.02
N LEU A 208 1.92 -21.26 -4.28
CA LEU A 208 3.11 -20.64 -4.83
C LEU A 208 4.36 -21.44 -4.46
N ALA A 209 5.32 -21.49 -5.38
CA ALA A 209 6.65 -22.05 -5.18
C ALA A 209 7.68 -20.94 -5.50
N LEU A 210 8.46 -20.54 -4.50
CA LEU A 210 9.44 -19.47 -4.59
C LEU A 210 10.86 -20.05 -4.51
N ASN A 211 11.67 -19.77 -5.52
CA ASN A 211 13.06 -20.24 -5.58
C ASN A 211 13.94 -19.38 -4.67
N VAL A 212 14.43 -19.95 -3.57
CA VAL A 212 15.24 -19.21 -2.58
C VAL A 212 16.72 -19.51 -2.79
N THR A 213 17.14 -20.72 -2.42
CA THR A 213 18.49 -21.27 -2.61
C THR A 213 18.49 -22.44 -3.59
N THR A 214 17.35 -22.67 -4.27
CA THR A 214 17.09 -23.80 -5.15
C THR A 214 18.17 -24.01 -6.20
N ASP A 215 18.61 -25.26 -6.35
CA ASP A 215 19.38 -25.67 -7.51
C ASP A 215 18.49 -25.63 -8.76
N LEU A 216 18.83 -24.75 -9.70
CA LEU A 216 18.04 -24.49 -10.89
C LEU A 216 18.33 -25.48 -12.03
N THR A 217 19.30 -26.40 -11.88
CA THR A 217 19.64 -27.40 -12.91
C THR A 217 18.45 -28.27 -13.32
N GLY A 218 17.53 -28.58 -12.39
CA GLY A 218 16.29 -29.29 -12.69
C GLY A 218 15.40 -28.55 -13.69
N PHE A 219 15.42 -27.22 -13.74
CA PHE A 219 14.65 -26.44 -14.72
C PHE A 219 15.20 -26.55 -16.15
N HIS A 220 16.47 -26.93 -16.35
CA HIS A 220 17.04 -27.09 -17.69
C HIS A 220 16.47 -28.30 -18.46
N GLN A 221 15.90 -29.27 -17.73
CA GLN A 221 15.31 -30.48 -18.30
C GLN A 221 13.85 -30.29 -18.75
N ILE A 222 13.31 -29.08 -18.59
CA ILE A 222 11.93 -28.75 -18.96
C ILE A 222 11.90 -27.42 -19.72
N VAL A 223 10.79 -27.15 -20.42
CA VAL A 223 10.47 -25.84 -20.98
C VAL A 223 9.43 -25.18 -20.07
N PRO A 224 9.86 -24.43 -19.04
CA PRO A 224 8.93 -23.84 -18.09
C PRO A 224 8.10 -22.75 -18.79
N CYS A 225 6.77 -22.79 -18.61
CA CYS A 225 5.83 -21.82 -19.18
C CYS A 225 5.79 -21.76 -20.73
N GLY A 226 6.28 -22.79 -21.43
CA GLY A 226 6.04 -22.98 -22.87
C GLY A 226 6.74 -21.96 -23.76
N ILE A 227 7.67 -21.18 -23.19
CA ILE A 227 8.39 -20.09 -23.83
C ILE A 227 9.89 -20.39 -23.67
N GLN A 228 10.58 -20.60 -24.79
CA GLN A 228 12.02 -20.94 -24.80
C GLN A 228 12.93 -19.74 -24.42
N ASP A 229 12.42 -18.51 -24.51
CA ASP A 229 13.22 -17.27 -24.35
C ASP A 229 13.21 -16.69 -22.92
N ARG A 230 12.90 -17.48 -21.88
CA ARG A 230 12.82 -16.95 -20.50
C ARG A 230 13.51 -17.84 -19.48
N GLN A 231 14.24 -17.22 -18.57
CA GLN A 231 15.04 -17.90 -17.57
C GLN A 231 14.27 -18.11 -16.27
N VAL A 232 14.74 -19.04 -15.45
CA VAL A 232 14.31 -19.23 -14.07
C VAL A 232 15.43 -18.72 -13.18
N GLY A 233 15.10 -17.99 -12.11
CA GLY A 233 16.06 -17.44 -11.17
C GLY A 233 15.77 -17.86 -9.74
N SER A 234 16.68 -17.49 -8.83
CA SER A 234 16.53 -17.68 -7.38
C SER A 234 16.95 -16.43 -6.61
N ILE A 235 16.46 -16.27 -5.38
CA ILE A 235 16.85 -15.14 -4.51
C ILE A 235 18.37 -15.15 -4.28
N LYS A 236 18.95 -16.31 -3.96
CA LYS A 236 20.39 -16.48 -3.77
C LYS A 236 21.18 -16.06 -5.00
N GLY A 237 20.76 -16.48 -6.19
CA GLY A 237 21.40 -16.12 -7.46
C GLY A 237 21.42 -14.61 -7.66
N LEU A 238 20.27 -13.94 -7.52
CA LEU A 238 20.18 -12.49 -7.66
C LEU A 238 21.02 -11.73 -6.63
N LEU A 239 21.03 -12.16 -5.36
CA LEU A 239 21.86 -11.54 -4.33
C LEU A 239 23.36 -11.67 -4.64
N GLN A 240 23.78 -12.80 -5.20
CA GLN A 240 25.16 -13.01 -5.63
C GLN A 240 25.53 -12.16 -6.85
N GLU A 241 24.63 -12.00 -7.81
CA GLU A 241 24.81 -11.11 -8.97
C GLU A 241 24.95 -9.65 -8.54
N PHE A 242 24.11 -9.19 -7.60
CA PHE A 242 24.21 -7.83 -7.05
C PHE A 242 25.49 -7.61 -6.24
N ALA A 243 25.93 -8.61 -5.48
CA ALA A 243 27.20 -8.56 -4.74
C ALA A 243 28.40 -8.51 -5.70
N SER A 244 28.34 -9.21 -6.83
CA SER A 244 29.42 -9.24 -7.83
C SER A 244 29.48 -7.97 -8.69
N SER A 245 28.34 -7.29 -8.87
CA SER A 245 28.23 -6.05 -9.66
C SER A 245 28.62 -4.80 -8.88
N ASN A 246 28.64 -4.86 -7.55
CA ASN A 246 29.08 -3.79 -6.66
C ASN A 246 30.49 -4.11 -6.14
N ILE A 247 31.53 -3.64 -6.83
CA ILE A 247 32.92 -3.69 -6.33
C ILE A 247 33.02 -2.77 -5.09
N PHE A 248 32.81 -3.31 -3.90
CA PHE A 248 33.20 -2.70 -2.64
C PHE A 248 34.62 -3.16 -2.26
N GLU A 249 35.46 -2.23 -1.80
CA GLU A 249 36.88 -2.41 -1.46
C GLU A 249 37.18 -3.34 -0.27
N ASP A 250 36.19 -3.98 0.35
CA ASP A 250 36.43 -5.00 1.38
C ASP A 250 35.89 -6.36 0.90
N GLY A 251 36.79 -7.18 0.36
CA GLY A 251 36.53 -8.45 -0.31
C GLY A 251 36.01 -9.58 0.58
N HIS A 252 34.78 -9.46 1.09
CA HIS A 252 34.03 -10.58 1.64
C HIS A 252 32.84 -10.94 0.74
N PRO A 253 32.81 -12.14 0.13
CA PRO A 253 31.65 -12.62 -0.60
C PRO A 253 30.42 -12.60 0.31
N TYR A 254 29.24 -12.28 -0.25
CA TYR A 254 27.97 -12.42 0.45
C TYR A 254 27.73 -13.90 0.75
N HIS A 255 28.24 -14.39 1.89
CA HIS A 255 28.02 -15.73 2.39
C HIS A 255 26.77 -15.72 3.28
N SER A 256 25.58 -15.64 2.69
CA SER A 256 24.38 -16.02 3.45
C SER A 256 24.37 -17.54 3.59
N ASN A 257 24.29 -18.03 4.82
CA ASN A 257 23.97 -19.43 5.10
C ASN A 257 22.62 -19.76 4.46
N ASP A 258 22.52 -20.84 3.68
CA ASP A 258 21.30 -21.18 2.94
C ASP A 258 20.10 -21.37 3.87
N ASN A 259 20.32 -21.92 5.07
CA ASN A 259 19.28 -22.05 6.08
C ASN A 259 18.79 -20.69 6.58
N GLU A 260 19.68 -19.72 6.82
CA GLU A 260 19.26 -18.38 7.24
C GLU A 260 18.45 -17.67 6.15
N LEU A 261 18.81 -17.86 4.88
CA LEU A 261 18.07 -17.28 3.77
C LEU A 261 16.68 -17.92 3.64
N ILE A 262 16.58 -19.23 3.88
CA ILE A 262 15.32 -19.97 3.94
C ILE A 262 14.45 -19.48 5.11
N ASP A 263 15.01 -19.34 6.31
CA ASP A 263 14.28 -18.88 7.51
C ASP A 263 13.73 -17.47 7.32
N LEU A 264 14.59 -16.58 6.81
CA LEU A 264 14.24 -15.20 6.53
C LEU A 264 13.13 -15.11 5.49
N THR A 265 13.23 -15.90 4.42
CA THR A 265 12.20 -15.94 3.36
C THR A 265 10.90 -16.54 3.88
N SER A 266 10.95 -17.64 4.64
CA SER A 266 9.78 -18.31 5.22
C SER A 266 9.02 -17.36 6.15
N LYS A 267 9.73 -16.72 7.09
CA LYS A 267 9.15 -15.74 8.01
C LYS A 267 8.45 -14.60 7.27
N SER A 268 9.09 -14.09 6.22
CA SER A 268 8.53 -13.02 5.38
C SER A 268 7.30 -13.49 4.60
N LEU A 269 7.36 -14.67 4.00
CA LEU A 269 6.22 -15.30 3.30
C LEU A 269 5.00 -15.43 4.22
N VAL A 270 5.20 -15.94 5.43
CA VAL A 270 4.14 -16.06 6.44
C VAL A 270 3.55 -14.69 6.78
N GLN A 271 4.40 -13.70 7.04
CA GLN A 271 3.96 -12.36 7.41
C GLN A 271 3.18 -11.68 6.28
N GLU A 272 3.70 -11.68 5.06
CA GLU A 272 3.04 -11.03 3.92
C GLU A 272 1.76 -11.78 3.53
N PHE A 273 1.70 -13.11 3.70
CA PHE A 273 0.47 -13.89 3.53
C PHE A 273 -0.62 -13.45 4.51
N CYS A 274 -0.32 -13.33 5.80
CA CYS A 274 -1.27 -12.83 6.81
C CYS A 274 -1.81 -11.44 6.46
N GLU A 275 -0.94 -10.56 5.96
CA GLU A 275 -1.31 -9.20 5.57
C GLU A 275 -2.12 -9.16 4.27
N VAL A 276 -1.84 -10.01 3.29
CA VAL A 276 -2.58 -10.03 2.02
C VAL A 276 -3.96 -10.67 2.21
N PHE A 277 -4.05 -11.76 2.98
CA PHE A 277 -5.29 -12.52 3.18
C PHE A 277 -6.07 -12.13 4.44
N GLN A 278 -5.53 -11.21 5.27
CA GLN A 278 -6.16 -10.75 6.51
C GLN A 278 -6.54 -11.91 7.45
N VAL A 279 -5.61 -12.83 7.64
CA VAL A 279 -5.77 -14.00 8.51
C VAL A 279 -4.85 -13.93 9.73
N ASP A 280 -5.28 -14.56 10.82
CA ASP A 280 -4.46 -14.83 12.00
C ASP A 280 -4.05 -16.31 11.99
N LEU A 281 -2.75 -16.59 12.11
CA LEU A 281 -2.24 -17.95 12.05
C LEU A 281 -2.20 -18.60 13.41
N HIS A 282 -2.68 -19.84 13.45
CA HIS A 282 -2.68 -20.70 14.63
C HIS A 282 -1.79 -21.90 14.33
N GLN A 283 -0.59 -21.90 14.88
CA GLN A 283 0.37 -22.98 14.65
C GLN A 283 -0.21 -24.31 15.12
N LYS A 284 -0.14 -25.32 14.25
CA LYS A 284 -0.58 -26.69 14.51
C LYS A 284 0.63 -27.61 14.61
N PRO A 285 0.56 -28.66 15.45
CA PRO A 285 1.58 -29.68 15.46
C PRO A 285 1.64 -30.34 14.09
N ILE A 286 2.85 -30.57 13.59
CA ILE A 286 3.09 -31.39 12.41
C ILE A 286 2.59 -32.81 12.72
N PRO A 287 1.86 -33.48 11.82
CA PRO A 287 1.54 -34.90 11.98
C PRO A 287 2.83 -35.73 12.03
N VAL A 288 3.36 -35.98 13.23
CA VAL A 288 4.60 -36.74 13.43
C VAL A 288 4.41 -38.18 12.95
N GLY A 289 5.29 -38.65 12.05
CA GLY A 289 5.34 -40.05 11.60
C GLY A 289 4.80 -40.37 10.20
N GLN A 290 4.42 -39.36 9.40
CA GLN A 290 3.90 -39.59 8.03
C GLN A 290 4.93 -39.52 6.90
N PHE A 291 6.08 -38.86 7.09
CA PHE A 291 7.02 -38.58 6.01
C PHE A 291 8.37 -39.26 6.30
N PRO A 292 8.90 -40.11 5.39
CA PRO A 292 10.18 -40.78 5.61
C PRO A 292 11.34 -39.77 5.60
N PRO A 293 12.32 -39.88 6.53
CA PRO A 293 13.43 -38.94 6.62
C PRO A 293 14.19 -38.88 5.30
N TYR A 294 14.54 -37.66 4.88
CA TYR A 294 15.36 -37.44 3.69
C TYR A 294 16.84 -37.67 4.05
N THR A 295 17.49 -38.63 3.39
CA THR A 295 18.94 -38.83 3.43
C THR A 295 19.53 -38.56 2.04
N GLU A 296 20.60 -37.76 1.96
CA GLU A 296 21.32 -37.42 0.71
C GLU A 296 21.90 -38.63 -0.06
N ALA A 297 21.85 -39.84 0.52
CA ALA A 297 22.49 -41.04 0.00
C ALA A 297 21.74 -41.77 -1.15
N LEU A 298 20.66 -41.22 -1.70
CA LEU A 298 19.82 -41.88 -2.73
C LEU A 298 20.06 -41.38 -4.18
N LEU A 299 21.12 -40.61 -4.44
CA LEU A 299 21.49 -40.11 -5.78
C LEU A 299 22.30 -41.11 -6.64
N LEU A 300 21.95 -42.41 -6.64
CA LEU A 300 22.53 -43.37 -7.60
C LEU A 300 21.43 -44.05 -8.42
N PRO A 301 21.57 -44.12 -9.76
CA PRO A 301 20.57 -44.72 -10.63
C PRO A 301 20.58 -46.25 -10.47
N THR A 302 19.50 -46.81 -9.94
CA THR A 302 19.33 -48.27 -9.92
C THR A 302 18.78 -48.72 -11.28
N SER A 303 19.69 -48.98 -12.21
CA SER A 303 19.38 -49.77 -13.41
C SER A 303 19.09 -51.23 -13.03
N LEU A 304 18.20 -51.86 -13.81
CA LEU A 304 17.91 -53.30 -13.93
C LEU A 304 17.03 -53.94 -12.84
N GLN A 305 15.77 -54.17 -13.20
CA GLN A 305 15.23 -55.54 -13.22
C GLN A 305 14.12 -55.67 -14.29
N MET A 306 14.46 -56.38 -15.37
CA MET A 306 13.50 -56.98 -16.30
C MET A 306 12.64 -58.01 -15.57
N THR A 307 11.34 -58.02 -15.85
CA THR A 307 10.59 -59.27 -16.08
C THR A 307 9.48 -59.04 -17.09
N SER A 308 9.53 -59.86 -18.13
CA SER A 308 8.61 -60.03 -19.25
C SER A 308 7.22 -60.54 -18.84
N VAL A 309 6.14 -60.00 -19.43
CA VAL A 309 4.99 -60.80 -19.89
C VAL A 309 4.39 -60.20 -21.17
N THR A 310 4.07 -61.12 -22.06
CA THR A 310 3.68 -61.12 -23.47
C THR A 310 2.35 -60.43 -23.87
N THR A 311 2.42 -59.72 -25.01
CA THR A 311 1.48 -59.60 -26.15
C THR A 311 -0.02 -59.90 -25.97
N SER A 312 -0.86 -58.95 -26.40
CA SER A 312 -1.80 -59.17 -27.51
C SER A 312 -2.21 -57.84 -28.18
N CYS A 313 -2.18 -57.83 -29.51
CA CYS A 313 -2.86 -56.83 -30.35
C CYS A 313 -4.37 -56.99 -30.18
N ASP A 314 -5.12 -55.89 -30.23
CA ASP A 314 -6.17 -55.72 -31.24
C ASP A 314 -6.91 -54.36 -31.13
N LEU A 315 -7.00 -53.73 -32.31
CA LEU A 315 -8.14 -52.98 -32.86
C LEU A 315 -8.63 -51.69 -32.17
N LEU A 316 -8.39 -50.59 -32.89
CA LEU A 316 -9.10 -49.31 -32.81
C LEU A 316 -10.62 -49.46 -32.96
N PRO A 317 -11.40 -48.62 -32.25
CA PRO A 317 -12.69 -48.16 -32.73
C PRO A 317 -12.73 -46.61 -32.91
N PRO A 318 -13.70 -46.10 -33.70
CA PRO A 318 -13.60 -44.80 -34.36
C PRO A 318 -14.05 -43.62 -33.49
N THR A 319 -13.57 -42.44 -33.88
CA THR A 319 -13.99 -41.11 -33.45
C THR A 319 -15.50 -40.86 -33.59
N PRO A 320 -16.19 -40.30 -32.58
CA PRO A 320 -17.53 -39.73 -32.75
C PRO A 320 -17.48 -38.29 -33.27
N PRO A 321 -18.52 -37.82 -33.99
CA PRO A 321 -18.50 -36.54 -34.69
C PRO A 321 -18.78 -35.34 -33.76
N SER A 322 -18.23 -34.20 -34.16
CA SER A 322 -18.49 -32.86 -33.63
C SER A 322 -19.97 -32.49 -33.59
N PRO A 323 -20.50 -31.89 -32.51
CA PRO A 323 -21.84 -31.30 -32.53
C PRO A 323 -21.80 -29.89 -33.15
N SER A 324 -22.63 -29.71 -34.17
CA SER A 324 -23.06 -28.41 -34.71
C SER A 324 -23.94 -27.64 -33.70
N PRO A 325 -24.06 -26.30 -33.82
CA PRO A 325 -24.45 -25.43 -32.72
C PRO A 325 -25.95 -25.46 -32.46
N SER A 326 -26.34 -25.62 -31.20
CA SER A 326 -27.69 -25.39 -30.71
C SER A 326 -27.88 -23.92 -30.32
N PRO A 327 -29.11 -23.39 -30.41
CA PRO A 327 -29.37 -21.96 -30.50
C PRO A 327 -29.17 -21.26 -29.16
N SER A 328 -28.65 -20.04 -29.24
CA SER A 328 -28.48 -19.09 -28.15
C SER A 328 -29.78 -18.95 -27.34
N PRO A 329 -29.75 -19.01 -25.99
CA PRO A 329 -30.86 -18.56 -25.20
C PRO A 329 -31.04 -17.06 -25.45
N ALA A 330 -32.28 -16.67 -25.75
CA ALA A 330 -32.68 -15.28 -25.86
C ALA A 330 -32.15 -14.48 -24.66
N SER A 331 -31.48 -13.38 -24.97
CA SER A 331 -31.15 -12.34 -24.00
C SER A 331 -32.44 -11.82 -23.37
N THR A 332 -32.79 -12.31 -22.19
CA THR A 332 -33.55 -11.50 -21.26
C THR A 332 -32.65 -10.33 -20.92
N ALA A 333 -32.92 -9.17 -21.52
CA ALA A 333 -32.39 -7.91 -21.05
C ALA A 333 -32.71 -7.84 -19.55
N ASP A 334 -31.69 -7.93 -18.71
CA ASP A 334 -31.77 -7.42 -17.34
C ASP A 334 -32.28 -5.99 -17.49
N SER A 335 -33.53 -5.73 -17.08
CA SER A 335 -33.95 -4.35 -16.93
C SER A 335 -33.07 -3.78 -15.83
N GLU A 336 -32.13 -2.90 -16.18
CA GLU A 336 -31.41 -2.10 -15.21
C GLU A 336 -32.45 -1.47 -14.30
N ALA A 337 -32.49 -1.91 -13.04
CA ALA A 337 -33.44 -1.41 -12.08
C ALA A 337 -33.17 0.09 -11.89
N GLN A 338 -34.11 0.93 -12.34
CA GLN A 338 -34.06 2.39 -12.19
C GLN A 338 -33.64 2.77 -10.77
N LEU A 339 -32.81 3.81 -10.64
CA LEU A 339 -32.31 4.25 -9.34
C LEU A 339 -33.48 4.59 -8.42
N ILE A 340 -34.35 5.53 -8.82
CA ILE A 340 -35.57 5.83 -8.08
C ILE A 340 -36.76 5.37 -8.92
N PRO A 341 -37.65 4.52 -8.40
CA PRO A 341 -38.80 4.03 -9.15
C PRO A 341 -39.61 5.18 -9.75
N ASN A 342 -39.89 5.09 -11.06
CA ASN A 342 -40.63 6.09 -11.85
C ASN A 342 -39.92 7.44 -12.06
N LEU A 343 -38.61 7.53 -11.78
CA LEU A 343 -37.78 8.67 -12.17
C LEU A 343 -36.71 8.24 -13.16
N PRO A 344 -36.45 9.04 -14.21
CA PRO A 344 -35.25 8.91 -15.01
C PRO A 344 -33.98 8.96 -14.14
N ASP A 345 -32.94 8.19 -14.51
CA ASP A 345 -31.72 8.06 -13.70
C ASP A 345 -30.92 9.37 -13.61
N ASP A 346 -30.99 10.23 -14.62
CA ASP A 346 -30.40 11.57 -14.60
C ASP A 346 -31.07 12.48 -13.54
N VAL A 347 -32.41 12.45 -13.46
CA VAL A 347 -33.18 13.14 -12.41
C VAL A 347 -32.89 12.52 -11.04
N SER A 348 -32.78 11.19 -10.98
CA SER A 348 -32.43 10.47 -9.75
C SER A 348 -31.05 10.88 -9.22
N LEU A 349 -30.03 10.93 -10.08
CA LEU A 349 -28.70 11.41 -9.74
C LEU A 349 -28.72 12.88 -9.33
N ASN A 350 -29.52 13.72 -9.98
CA ASN A 350 -29.73 15.11 -9.59
C ASN A 350 -30.23 15.21 -8.14
N CYS A 351 -31.24 14.43 -7.77
CA CYS A 351 -31.76 14.36 -6.41
C CYS A 351 -30.69 13.88 -5.41
N LEU A 352 -30.03 12.76 -5.71
CA LEU A 352 -29.02 12.15 -4.84
C LEU A 352 -27.79 13.06 -4.64
N ALA A 353 -27.38 13.81 -5.67
CA ALA A 353 -26.27 14.76 -5.62
C ALA A 353 -26.46 15.90 -4.62
N ARG A 354 -27.70 16.17 -4.16
CA ARG A 354 -27.98 17.20 -3.13
C ARG A 354 -27.88 16.68 -1.71
N ILE A 355 -27.84 15.36 -1.52
CA ILE A 355 -27.75 14.77 -0.19
C ILE A 355 -26.30 14.96 0.32
N PRO A 356 -26.08 15.31 1.60
CA PRO A 356 -24.74 15.40 2.18
C PRO A 356 -23.98 14.07 2.16
N ARG A 357 -22.67 14.12 1.93
CA ARG A 357 -21.82 12.93 1.86
C ARG A 357 -21.89 12.01 3.10
N PRO A 358 -21.98 12.51 4.35
CA PRO A 358 -22.08 11.64 5.53
C PRO A 358 -23.26 10.66 5.47
N ASP A 359 -24.31 10.96 4.71
CA ASP A 359 -25.46 10.08 4.55
C ASP A 359 -25.28 9.08 3.40
N TYR A 360 -24.29 9.22 2.52
CA TYR A 360 -24.09 8.35 1.35
C TYR A 360 -23.80 6.91 1.74
N LEU A 361 -23.14 6.70 2.89
CA LEU A 361 -22.98 5.34 3.43
C LEU A 361 -24.34 4.70 3.70
N LYS A 362 -25.31 5.45 4.23
CA LYS A 362 -26.68 4.96 4.45
C LYS A 362 -27.41 4.75 3.11
N LEU A 363 -27.24 5.67 2.16
CA LEU A 363 -27.83 5.55 0.82
C LEU A 363 -27.32 4.32 0.06
N SER A 364 -26.03 3.98 0.21
CA SER A 364 -25.43 2.79 -0.43
C SER A 364 -26.02 1.47 0.06
N LEU A 365 -26.75 1.47 1.19
CA LEU A 365 -27.41 0.29 1.73
C LEU A 365 -28.83 0.07 1.16
N VAL A 366 -29.37 1.02 0.39
CA VAL A 366 -30.75 0.96 -0.15
C VAL A 366 -30.88 -0.12 -1.22
N SER A 367 -29.95 -0.18 -2.16
CA SER A 367 -29.94 -1.18 -3.24
C SER A 367 -28.55 -1.31 -3.87
N LYS A 368 -28.32 -2.37 -4.66
CA LYS A 368 -27.10 -2.52 -5.46
C LYS A 368 -26.91 -1.36 -6.45
N SER A 369 -27.99 -0.87 -7.05
CA SER A 369 -27.95 0.27 -8.00
C SER A 369 -27.57 1.56 -7.28
N TRP A 370 -28.11 1.83 -6.09
CA TRP A 370 -27.71 2.99 -5.27
C TRP A 370 -26.28 2.88 -4.79
N HIS A 371 -25.84 1.69 -4.35
CA HIS A 371 -24.45 1.45 -3.99
C HIS A 371 -23.50 1.79 -5.16
N SER A 372 -23.83 1.31 -6.37
CA SER A 372 -23.07 1.62 -7.58
C SER A 372 -23.11 3.12 -7.91
N ALA A 373 -24.28 3.77 -7.81
CA ALA A 373 -24.42 5.20 -8.06
C ALA A 373 -23.61 6.06 -7.08
N MET A 374 -23.60 5.72 -5.78
CA MET A 374 -22.83 6.43 -4.75
C MET A 374 -21.31 6.37 -4.98
N SER A 375 -20.86 5.40 -5.78
CA SER A 375 -19.48 5.20 -6.18
C SER A 375 -19.27 5.42 -7.68
N SER A 376 -20.15 6.20 -8.32
CA SER A 376 -20.07 6.51 -9.76
C SER A 376 -19.43 7.87 -10.03
N SER A 377 -18.75 8.00 -11.18
CA SER A 377 -18.26 9.30 -11.67
C SER A 377 -19.39 10.25 -12.06
N ALA A 378 -20.54 9.72 -12.48
CA ALA A 378 -21.71 10.48 -12.88
C ALA A 378 -22.31 11.30 -11.72
N LEU A 379 -22.39 10.70 -10.52
CA LEU A 379 -22.85 11.40 -9.32
C LEU A 379 -21.93 12.58 -8.98
N PHE A 380 -20.60 12.36 -9.03
CA PHE A 380 -19.62 13.41 -8.77
C PHE A 380 -19.72 14.55 -9.80
N ALA A 381 -19.82 14.22 -11.09
CA ALA A 381 -20.01 15.23 -12.15
C ALA A 381 -21.28 16.06 -11.90
N THR A 382 -22.36 15.41 -11.47
CA THR A 382 -23.62 16.07 -11.13
C THR A 382 -23.47 17.00 -9.92
N ARG A 383 -22.77 16.58 -8.87
CA ARG A 383 -22.49 17.42 -7.69
C ARG A 383 -21.68 18.65 -8.05
N SER A 384 -20.66 18.49 -8.89
CA SER A 384 -19.84 19.59 -9.40
C SER A 384 -20.68 20.59 -10.19
N LEU A 385 -21.54 20.11 -11.10
CA LEU A 385 -22.46 20.96 -11.87
C LEU A 385 -23.44 21.73 -10.97
N LEU A 386 -23.93 21.09 -9.92
CA LEU A 386 -24.88 21.67 -8.97
C LEU A 386 -24.22 22.53 -7.88
N GLN A 387 -22.88 22.63 -7.85
CA GLN A 387 -22.13 23.31 -6.80
C GLN A 387 -22.45 22.77 -5.40
N THR A 388 -22.71 21.46 -5.28
CA THR A 388 -22.99 20.79 -4.01
C THR A 388 -21.78 20.04 -3.45
N THR A 389 -20.59 20.27 -4.02
CA THR A 389 -19.34 19.64 -3.57
C THR A 389 -19.01 20.04 -2.13
N GLN A 390 -18.47 19.10 -1.37
CA GLN A 390 -18.11 19.27 0.03
C GLN A 390 -16.61 19.04 0.21
N THR A 391 -15.93 19.98 0.85
CA THR A 391 -14.53 19.83 1.22
C THR A 391 -14.41 18.96 2.48
N SER A 392 -13.48 18.01 2.48
CA SER A 392 -13.12 17.19 3.65
C SER A 392 -11.64 17.31 3.96
N LEU A 393 -11.29 17.18 5.24
CA LEU A 393 -9.89 17.19 5.67
C LEU A 393 -9.32 15.77 5.63
N TYR A 394 -8.10 15.66 5.12
CA TYR A 394 -7.33 14.41 5.04
C TYR A 394 -6.07 14.57 5.87
N LEU A 395 -5.86 13.69 6.82
CA LEU A 395 -4.78 13.74 7.80
C LEU A 395 -3.87 12.53 7.63
N ASN A 396 -2.56 12.79 7.53
CA ASN A 396 -1.54 11.75 7.55
C ASN A 396 -0.74 11.83 8.86
N LEU A 397 -0.71 10.73 9.61
CA LEU A 397 0.00 10.59 10.88
C LEU A 397 1.06 9.52 10.76
N ARG A 398 2.24 9.80 11.31
CA ARG A 398 3.29 8.79 11.52
C ARG A 398 3.12 8.21 12.91
N ILE A 399 2.97 6.89 13.03
CA ILE A 399 2.91 6.17 14.30
C ILE A 399 3.96 5.08 14.24
N GLY A 400 5.03 5.24 15.03
CA GLY A 400 6.25 4.43 14.87
C GLY A 400 6.89 4.66 13.49
N SER A 401 7.05 3.60 12.72
CA SER A 401 7.54 3.60 11.33
C SER A 401 6.42 3.56 10.26
N ASN A 402 5.15 3.57 10.69
CA ASN A 402 4.00 3.45 9.79
C ASN A 402 3.29 4.79 9.59
N PHE A 403 2.69 4.95 8.41
CA PHE A 403 1.92 6.13 8.02
C PHE A 403 0.44 5.76 7.95
N HIS A 404 -0.39 6.44 8.71
CA HIS A 404 -1.82 6.21 8.83
C HIS A 404 -2.58 7.39 8.27
N TRP A 405 -3.62 7.12 7.50
CA TRP A 405 -4.43 8.13 6.82
C TRP A 405 -5.82 8.16 7.43
N TYR A 406 -6.35 9.36 7.60
CA TYR A 406 -7.68 9.60 8.14
C TYR A 406 -8.38 10.68 7.33
N THR A 407 -9.71 10.61 7.23
CA THR A 407 -10.54 11.72 6.77
C THR A 407 -11.40 12.24 7.91
N LEU A 408 -11.58 13.56 7.99
CA LEU A 408 -12.52 14.22 8.87
C LEU A 408 -13.76 14.59 8.05
N LEU A 409 -14.90 14.00 8.37
CA LEU A 409 -16.17 14.41 7.77
C LEU A 409 -16.78 15.57 8.55
N PRO A 410 -17.34 16.59 7.86
CA PRO A 410 -18.05 17.69 8.50
C PRO A 410 -19.17 17.19 9.41
N LYS A 411 -19.45 17.96 10.47
CA LYS A 411 -20.52 17.65 11.41
C LYS A 411 -21.88 17.75 10.71
N PRO A 412 -22.80 16.78 10.89
CA PRO A 412 -24.18 16.94 10.46
C PRO A 412 -24.89 18.08 11.23
N ASN A 413 -24.54 18.27 12.50
CA ASN A 413 -25.09 19.28 13.41
C ASN A 413 -24.01 19.89 14.32
N ALA A 414 -24.14 21.16 14.69
CA ALA A 414 -23.14 21.93 15.46
C ALA A 414 -22.73 21.30 16.81
N GLN A 415 -23.57 20.44 17.39
CA GLN A 415 -23.40 19.82 18.70
C GLN A 415 -22.67 18.47 18.69
N GLN A 416 -22.43 17.86 17.53
CA GLN A 416 -21.75 16.55 17.43
C GLN A 416 -20.24 16.72 17.19
N LYS A 417 -19.45 15.72 17.59
CA LYS A 417 -18.01 15.67 17.22
C LYS A 417 -17.86 15.31 15.74
N PRO A 418 -16.83 15.82 15.04
CA PRO A 418 -16.57 15.38 13.68
C PRO A 418 -16.28 13.88 13.64
N PHE A 419 -16.67 13.21 12.55
CA PHE A 419 -16.35 11.80 12.35
C PHE A 419 -14.94 11.69 11.76
N VAL A 420 -14.07 10.95 12.46
CA VAL A 420 -12.76 10.55 11.92
C VAL A 420 -12.87 9.13 11.40
N ILE A 421 -12.53 8.94 10.12
CA ILE A 421 -12.58 7.65 9.47
C ILE A 421 -11.16 7.28 9.01
N PRO A 422 -10.61 6.12 9.42
CA PRO A 422 -9.35 5.63 8.88
C PRO A 422 -9.49 5.29 7.39
N LEU A 423 -8.49 5.63 6.61
CA LEU A 423 -8.41 5.36 5.17
C LEU A 423 -7.51 4.15 4.91
N PRO A 424 -7.64 3.49 3.74
CA PRO A 424 -6.74 2.42 3.34
C PRO A 424 -5.27 2.86 3.42
N PRO A 425 -4.36 1.97 3.85
CA PRO A 425 -2.95 2.32 3.96
C PRO A 425 -2.37 2.70 2.60
N ALA A 426 -1.53 3.72 2.57
CA ALA A 426 -0.82 4.11 1.35
C ALA A 426 0.12 2.96 0.91
N PRO A 427 0.22 2.67 -0.41
CA PRO A 427 1.05 1.56 -0.90
C PRO A 427 2.55 1.73 -0.68
N SER A 428 3.03 2.94 -0.35
CA SER A 428 4.42 3.20 0.03
C SER A 428 4.55 3.94 1.35
N ARG A 429 5.50 3.49 2.19
CA ARG A 429 5.87 4.12 3.46
C ARG A 429 7.04 5.08 3.25
N THR A 430 6.79 6.15 2.53
CA THR A 430 7.81 7.13 2.15
C THR A 430 7.94 8.23 3.19
N VAL A 431 9.17 8.60 3.51
CA VAL A 431 9.49 9.78 4.33
C VAL A 431 9.62 11.00 3.41
N GLY A 432 9.13 12.16 3.85
CA GLY A 432 9.25 13.40 3.10
C GLY A 432 8.61 13.44 1.71
N PRO A 433 7.46 12.79 1.41
CA PRO A 433 6.79 13.01 0.14
C PRO A 433 6.25 14.45 0.08
N ALA A 434 6.15 14.99 -1.13
CA ALA A 434 5.40 16.21 -1.40
C ALA A 434 3.92 15.88 -1.61
N PHE A 435 3.04 16.84 -1.38
CA PHE A 435 1.59 16.66 -1.50
C PHE A 435 0.98 17.72 -2.40
N ALA A 436 0.00 17.32 -3.22
CA ALA A 436 -0.81 18.23 -4.02
C ALA A 436 -2.25 17.72 -4.11
N VAL A 437 -3.21 18.62 -4.28
CA VAL A 437 -4.63 18.27 -4.40
C VAL A 437 -5.21 18.93 -5.64
N ILE A 438 -5.84 18.11 -6.50
CA ILE A 438 -6.63 18.59 -7.65
C ILE A 438 -8.03 17.97 -7.54
N GLY A 439 -9.02 18.80 -7.22
CA GLY A 439 -10.39 18.37 -7.00
C GLY A 439 -10.45 17.22 -5.97
N PRO A 440 -10.93 16.02 -6.36
CA PRO A 440 -11.06 14.88 -5.46
C PRO A 440 -9.80 14.00 -5.36
N LYS A 441 -8.69 14.39 -6.00
CA LYS A 441 -7.47 13.58 -6.07
C LYS A 441 -6.37 14.18 -5.20
N ILE A 442 -5.85 13.38 -4.29
CA ILE A 442 -4.67 13.71 -3.48
C ILE A 442 -3.47 13.00 -4.07
N TYR A 443 -2.45 13.75 -4.44
CA TYR A 443 -1.20 13.26 -5.01
C TYR A 443 -0.12 13.24 -3.93
N VAL A 444 0.46 12.06 -3.72
CA VAL A 444 1.61 11.83 -2.85
C VAL A 444 2.81 11.58 -3.75
N ILE A 445 3.76 12.52 -3.74
CA ILE A 445 4.76 12.65 -4.78
C ILE A 445 6.15 12.42 -4.21
N GLY A 446 6.81 11.36 -4.67
CA GLY A 446 8.15 11.00 -4.26
C GLY A 446 8.23 10.59 -2.78
N GLY A 447 9.15 11.23 -2.06
CA GLY A 447 9.64 10.80 -0.75
C GLY A 447 10.74 9.75 -0.88
N SER A 448 11.30 9.33 0.24
CA SER A 448 12.38 8.35 0.29
C SER A 448 12.03 7.11 1.11
N VAL A 449 12.69 6.02 0.76
CA VAL A 449 12.71 4.78 1.55
C VAL A 449 14.18 4.45 1.78
N ASN A 450 14.58 4.32 3.05
CA ASN A 450 15.98 4.11 3.43
C ASN A 450 16.93 5.15 2.79
N GLU A 451 16.56 6.44 2.84
CA GLU A 451 17.32 7.57 2.27
C GLU A 451 17.47 7.52 0.74
N VAL A 452 16.73 6.66 0.03
CA VAL A 452 16.70 6.62 -1.44
C VAL A 452 15.47 7.38 -1.96
N PRO A 453 15.65 8.55 -2.63
CA PRO A 453 14.53 9.30 -3.18
C PRO A 453 13.83 8.57 -4.31
N LEU A 454 12.50 8.56 -4.27
CA LEU A 454 11.64 7.86 -5.22
C LEU A 454 11.03 8.81 -6.24
N ASN A 455 10.80 8.31 -7.45
CA ASN A 455 10.08 9.03 -8.50
C ASN A 455 8.61 8.61 -8.62
N SER A 456 8.15 7.75 -7.70
CA SER A 456 6.78 7.26 -7.70
C SER A 456 5.80 8.33 -7.26
N VAL A 457 4.61 8.32 -7.86
CA VAL A 457 3.47 9.14 -7.47
C VAL A 457 2.34 8.20 -7.10
N TRP A 458 1.74 8.38 -5.94
CA TRP A 458 0.51 7.71 -5.54
C TRP A 458 -0.63 8.70 -5.53
N VAL A 459 -1.76 8.30 -6.08
CA VAL A 459 -2.96 9.11 -6.14
C VAL A 459 -4.01 8.44 -5.27
N TYR A 460 -4.53 9.18 -4.30
CA TYR A 460 -5.69 8.75 -3.54
C TYR A 460 -6.93 9.43 -4.12
N ASP A 461 -7.86 8.63 -4.63
CA ASP A 461 -9.13 9.12 -5.14
C ASP A 461 -10.16 9.15 -4.01
N CYS A 462 -10.44 10.37 -3.54
CA CYS A 462 -11.37 10.63 -2.45
C CYS A 462 -12.79 10.13 -2.75
N ARG A 463 -13.18 9.95 -4.01
CA ARG A 463 -14.53 9.50 -4.39
C ARG A 463 -14.74 8.03 -4.11
N PHE A 464 -13.71 7.23 -4.39
CA PHE A 464 -13.79 5.77 -4.35
C PHE A 464 -13.02 5.15 -3.19
N ASN A 465 -12.42 5.98 -2.34
CA ASN A 465 -11.64 5.54 -1.19
C ASN A 465 -10.55 4.52 -1.59
N ARG A 466 -9.79 4.81 -2.66
CA ARG A 466 -8.78 3.91 -3.20
C ARG A 466 -7.50 4.63 -3.60
N TRP A 467 -6.40 3.91 -3.48
CA TRP A 467 -5.11 4.31 -4.01
C TRP A 467 -4.92 3.78 -5.43
N GLU A 468 -4.34 4.61 -6.29
CA GLU A 468 -3.95 4.30 -7.66
C GLU A 468 -2.51 4.78 -7.90
N ALA A 469 -1.77 4.05 -8.74
CA ALA A 469 -0.45 4.49 -9.16
C ALA A 469 -0.59 5.65 -10.16
N GLY A 470 0.07 6.77 -9.86
CA GLY A 470 0.16 7.91 -10.77
C GLY A 470 1.34 7.79 -11.74
N PRO A 471 1.37 8.62 -12.80
CA PRO A 471 2.53 8.74 -13.68
C PRO A 471 3.78 9.11 -12.89
N ARG A 472 4.89 8.42 -13.16
CA ARG A 472 6.15 8.60 -12.43
C ARG A 472 6.84 9.89 -12.88
N MET A 473 7.47 10.59 -11.93
CA MET A 473 8.38 11.70 -12.22
C MET A 473 9.62 11.20 -12.98
N ARG A 474 10.32 12.10 -13.66
CA ARG A 474 11.57 11.77 -14.37
C ARG A 474 12.72 11.53 -13.39
N VAL A 475 12.70 12.18 -12.23
CA VAL A 475 13.72 12.04 -11.19
C VAL A 475 13.12 11.68 -9.83
N GLY A 476 13.89 10.95 -9.04
CA GLY A 476 13.53 10.66 -7.65
C GLY A 476 13.67 11.90 -6.76
N ARG A 477 12.72 12.11 -5.86
CA ARG A 477 12.67 13.29 -4.99
C ARG A 477 12.27 12.94 -3.57
N GLU A 478 12.85 13.62 -2.60
CA GLU A 478 12.42 13.63 -1.19
C GLU A 478 12.44 15.07 -0.67
N PHE A 479 11.53 15.43 0.24
CA PHE A 479 11.41 16.78 0.79
C PHE A 479 11.34 17.86 -0.31
N ALA A 480 10.59 17.57 -1.38
CA ALA A 480 10.32 18.53 -2.44
C ALA A 480 9.18 19.47 -2.05
N ALA A 481 9.18 20.67 -2.63
CA ALA A 481 8.04 21.57 -2.60
C ALA A 481 7.05 21.17 -3.69
N ALA A 482 5.76 21.25 -3.41
CA ALA A 482 4.71 21.09 -4.40
C ALA A 482 3.67 22.21 -4.32
N GLY A 483 3.06 22.52 -5.46
CA GLY A 483 1.99 23.50 -5.59
C GLY A 483 1.14 23.25 -6.82
N VAL A 484 -0.13 23.67 -6.77
CA VAL A 484 -1.07 23.55 -7.90
C VAL A 484 -1.37 24.93 -8.46
N VAL A 485 -1.10 25.13 -9.76
CA VAL A 485 -1.42 26.36 -10.49
C VAL A 485 -2.02 25.99 -11.84
N GLY A 486 -3.17 26.59 -12.18
CA GLY A 486 -3.84 26.33 -13.45
C GLY A 486 -4.17 24.86 -13.69
N GLY A 487 -4.53 24.11 -12.64
CA GLY A 487 -4.85 22.68 -12.73
C GLY A 487 -3.66 21.75 -12.96
N ARG A 488 -2.42 22.27 -12.91
CA ARG A 488 -1.18 21.47 -13.03
C ARG A 488 -0.45 21.43 -11.69
N ILE A 489 0.22 20.31 -11.43
CA ILE A 489 1.05 20.14 -10.23
C ILE A 489 2.48 20.50 -10.59
N PHE A 490 3.09 21.40 -9.85
CA PHE A 490 4.50 21.73 -9.96
C PHE A 490 5.23 21.16 -8.76
N VAL A 491 6.36 20.51 -9.00
CA VAL A 491 7.26 19.99 -7.96
C VAL A 491 8.66 20.55 -8.12
N VAL A 492 9.26 20.98 -7.01
CA VAL A 492 10.50 21.77 -7.00
C VAL A 492 11.44 21.20 -5.93
N GLY A 493 12.70 20.94 -6.31
CA GLY A 493 13.72 20.44 -5.39
C GLY A 493 13.60 18.96 -5.04
N GLY A 494 14.33 18.54 -4.01
CA GLY A 494 14.31 17.20 -3.44
C GLY A 494 15.18 16.14 -4.13
N CYS A 495 15.96 16.52 -5.14
CA CYS A 495 16.77 15.58 -5.92
C CYS A 495 18.12 15.26 -5.26
N VAL A 496 18.65 14.04 -5.47
CA VAL A 496 20.01 13.66 -5.04
C VAL A 496 21.05 14.51 -5.79
N VAL A 497 22.01 15.05 -5.04
CA VAL A 497 23.00 16.04 -5.52
C VAL A 497 24.07 15.40 -6.40
N ASP A 498 24.29 14.09 -6.27
CA ASP A 498 25.59 13.49 -6.60
C ASP A 498 25.79 13.04 -8.05
N ASN A 499 24.85 13.32 -8.96
CA ASN A 499 25.13 13.28 -10.40
C ASN A 499 24.28 14.25 -11.25
N LEU A 500 23.50 15.13 -10.62
CA LEU A 500 22.40 15.82 -11.30
C LEU A 500 22.04 17.18 -10.67
N SER A 501 22.96 17.86 -9.97
CA SER A 501 22.82 19.31 -9.72
C SER A 501 22.67 20.14 -11.01
N ARG A 502 22.96 19.51 -12.18
CA ARG A 502 22.67 20.02 -13.54
C ARG A 502 21.38 19.50 -14.19
N SER A 503 20.60 18.62 -13.57
CA SER A 503 19.38 18.07 -14.17
C SER A 503 18.42 19.19 -14.57
N VAL A 504 18.03 19.22 -15.83
CA VAL A 504 16.93 20.06 -16.31
C VAL A 504 15.60 19.73 -15.62
N ASN A 505 15.52 18.56 -14.97
CA ASN A 505 14.40 18.10 -14.18
C ASN A 505 14.55 18.47 -12.70
N TRP A 506 15.22 19.56 -12.31
CA TRP A 506 15.20 19.98 -10.90
C TRP A 506 13.82 20.49 -10.46
N ALA A 507 13.05 21.02 -11.39
CA ALA A 507 11.62 21.24 -11.23
C ALA A 507 10.87 20.55 -12.38
N GLU A 508 9.68 20.04 -12.10
CA GLU A 508 8.81 19.40 -13.09
C GLU A 508 7.36 19.85 -12.89
N ALA A 509 6.60 19.86 -13.98
CA ALA A 509 5.17 20.12 -14.01
C ALA A 509 4.43 18.89 -14.53
N PHE A 510 3.45 18.43 -13.76
CA PHE A 510 2.52 17.36 -14.14
C PHE A 510 1.22 17.95 -14.65
N ASP A 511 0.84 17.53 -15.84
CA ASP A 511 -0.47 17.80 -16.42
C ASP A 511 -1.37 16.57 -16.22
N PRO A 512 -2.42 16.65 -15.38
CA PRO A 512 -3.32 15.52 -15.15
C PRO A 512 -4.19 15.17 -16.35
N VAL A 513 -4.32 16.06 -17.34
CA VAL A 513 -5.10 15.81 -18.56
C VAL A 513 -4.33 14.89 -19.51
N THR A 514 -3.04 15.16 -19.71
CA THR A 514 -2.17 14.35 -20.58
C THR A 514 -1.53 13.18 -19.84
N GLY A 515 -1.40 13.27 -18.52
CA GLY A 515 -0.67 12.30 -17.70
C GLY A 515 0.85 12.45 -17.79
N GLU A 516 1.35 13.57 -18.30
CA GLU A 516 2.78 13.77 -18.55
C GLU A 516 3.46 14.67 -17.52
N TRP A 517 4.70 14.31 -17.18
CA TRP A 517 5.65 15.15 -16.45
C TRP A 517 6.58 15.88 -17.43
N THR A 518 6.61 17.20 -17.35
CA THR A 518 7.44 18.08 -18.19
C THR A 518 8.48 18.81 -17.34
N PRO A 519 9.72 18.97 -17.80
CA PRO A 519 10.72 19.75 -17.07
C PRO A 519 10.32 21.22 -17.01
N VAL A 520 10.54 21.86 -15.86
CA VAL A 520 10.40 23.32 -15.70
C VAL A 520 11.81 23.91 -15.70
N PRO A 521 12.22 24.63 -16.76
CA PRO A 521 13.56 25.21 -16.84
C PRO A 521 13.85 26.09 -15.64
N SER A 522 14.92 25.79 -14.90
CA SER A 522 15.36 26.54 -13.73
C SER A 522 16.83 26.94 -13.81
N PRO A 523 17.22 28.14 -13.34
CA PRO A 523 18.63 28.53 -13.18
C PRO A 523 19.34 27.56 -12.23
N ILE A 524 20.65 27.34 -12.40
CA ILE A 524 21.41 26.42 -11.53
C ILE A 524 21.58 27.03 -10.12
N GLU A 525 21.63 28.37 -10.04
CA GLU A 525 21.91 29.16 -8.86
C GLU A 525 20.80 29.08 -7.81
N VAL A 526 19.57 28.71 -8.23
CA VAL A 526 18.41 28.57 -7.35
C VAL A 526 18.18 27.13 -6.91
N ARG A 527 19.00 26.17 -7.37
CA ARG A 527 18.76 24.74 -7.16
C ARG A 527 19.27 24.28 -5.81
N GLU A 528 18.34 24.19 -4.87
CA GLU A 528 18.59 23.63 -3.54
C GLU A 528 18.13 22.18 -3.43
N LYS A 529 18.77 21.44 -2.51
CA LYS A 529 18.49 20.01 -2.30
C LYS A 529 17.13 19.80 -1.63
N TRP A 530 16.87 20.43 -0.49
CA TRP A 530 15.67 20.16 0.32
C TRP A 530 14.80 21.40 0.49
N MET A 531 13.49 21.20 0.40
CA MET A 531 12.48 22.22 0.62
C MET A 531 11.74 21.92 1.93
N HIS A 532 11.80 22.83 2.88
CA HIS A 532 11.16 22.63 4.20
C HIS A 532 9.75 23.23 4.28
N ALA A 533 9.35 24.06 3.30
CA ALA A 533 7.99 24.57 3.18
C ALA A 533 7.65 24.94 1.72
N SER A 534 6.35 24.93 1.39
CA SER A 534 5.84 25.47 0.14
C SER A 534 4.47 26.11 0.31
N ALA A 535 4.13 27.03 -0.59
CA ALA A 535 2.80 27.61 -0.71
C ALA A 535 2.56 28.12 -2.14
N VAL A 536 1.28 28.22 -2.52
CA VAL A 536 0.86 28.86 -3.76
C VAL A 536 0.09 30.13 -3.42
N ILE A 537 0.52 31.25 -3.98
CA ILE A 537 -0.16 32.54 -3.82
C ILE A 537 -0.33 33.16 -5.21
N GLY A 538 -1.57 33.32 -5.65
CA GLY A 538 -1.85 33.68 -7.05
C GLY A 538 -1.30 32.62 -8.00
N GLU A 539 -0.57 33.05 -9.04
CA GLU A 539 0.10 32.16 -10.01
C GLU A 539 1.56 31.83 -9.65
N ARG A 540 1.94 32.04 -8.38
CA ARG A 540 3.32 31.86 -7.92
C ARG A 540 3.44 30.70 -6.94
N ILE A 541 4.46 29.88 -7.16
CA ILE A 541 4.84 28.78 -6.27
C ILE A 541 6.07 29.21 -5.48
N TYR A 542 5.91 29.22 -4.16
CA TYR A 542 6.98 29.53 -3.21
C TYR A 542 7.51 28.22 -2.63
N ALA A 543 8.84 28.07 -2.61
CA ALA A 543 9.52 26.93 -2.01
C ALA A 543 10.66 27.43 -1.12
N MET A 544 10.64 27.05 0.16
CA MET A 544 11.59 27.52 1.17
C MET A 544 12.71 26.52 1.37
N ALA A 545 13.96 27.00 1.31
CA ALA A 545 15.18 26.22 1.49
C ALA A 545 16.13 26.91 2.48
N ASP A 546 17.16 26.21 2.94
CA ASP A 546 18.07 26.69 3.99
C ASP A 546 18.91 27.91 3.58
N ARG A 547 19.16 28.07 2.27
CA ARG A 547 19.93 29.18 1.69
C ARG A 547 19.05 30.27 1.08
N GLY A 548 17.77 30.31 1.48
CA GLY A 548 16.77 31.27 1.04
C GLY A 548 15.74 30.64 0.11
N GLY A 549 14.49 31.11 0.22
CA GLY A 549 13.40 30.62 -0.61
C GLY A 549 13.50 31.03 -2.08
N VAL A 550 12.91 30.21 -2.95
CA VAL A 550 12.74 30.46 -4.38
C VAL A 550 11.25 30.64 -4.71
N VAL A 551 10.96 31.45 -5.72
CA VAL A 551 9.60 31.62 -6.25
C VAL A 551 9.61 31.36 -7.75
N TYR A 552 8.64 30.58 -8.22
CA TYR A 552 8.37 30.40 -9.65
C TYR A 552 7.04 31.04 -10.00
N ASP A 553 7.09 32.04 -10.88
CA ASP A 553 5.91 32.66 -11.47
C ASP A 553 5.49 31.86 -12.71
N VAL A 554 4.35 31.17 -12.62
CA VAL A 554 3.86 30.28 -13.68
C VAL A 554 3.32 31.08 -14.86
N GLY A 555 2.74 32.26 -14.61
CA GLY A 555 2.20 33.14 -15.65
C GLY A 555 3.31 33.76 -16.50
N GLU A 556 4.41 34.18 -15.85
CA GLU A 556 5.58 34.74 -16.56
C GLU A 556 6.62 33.69 -17.00
N GLY A 557 6.58 32.48 -16.44
CA GLY A 557 7.60 31.46 -16.65
C GLY A 557 8.97 31.83 -16.08
N LYS A 558 9.00 32.62 -14.98
CA LYS A 558 10.24 33.17 -14.42
C LYS A 558 10.49 32.70 -12.99
N TRP A 559 11.77 32.46 -12.69
CA TRP A 559 12.25 32.22 -11.34
C TRP A 559 12.71 33.52 -10.69
N GLY A 560 12.47 33.63 -9.39
CA GLY A 560 12.96 34.69 -8.54
C GLY A 560 13.30 34.16 -7.14
N SER A 561 13.71 35.07 -6.27
CA SER A 561 13.97 34.78 -4.86
C SER A 561 12.80 35.24 -4.00
N VAL A 562 12.54 34.50 -2.93
CA VAL A 562 11.60 34.94 -1.90
C VAL A 562 12.16 36.19 -1.23
N CYS A 563 11.31 37.21 -1.02
CA CYS A 563 11.77 38.43 -0.39
C CYS A 563 12.21 38.15 1.06
N LYS A 564 13.26 38.85 1.50
CA LYS A 564 13.88 38.63 2.82
C LYS A 564 12.87 38.73 3.99
N ARG A 565 11.84 39.57 3.85
CA ARG A 565 10.83 39.77 4.89
C ARG A 565 9.90 38.55 5.02
N LEU A 566 9.49 37.95 3.91
CA LEU A 566 8.73 36.69 3.90
C LEU A 566 9.62 35.55 4.43
N ASP A 567 10.83 35.42 3.91
CA ASP A 567 11.80 34.37 4.27
C ASP A 567 12.09 34.31 5.78
N LEU A 568 12.37 35.45 6.41
CA LEU A 568 12.68 35.52 7.85
C LEU A 568 11.48 35.18 8.76
N GLY A 569 10.26 35.38 8.28
CA GLY A 569 9.04 35.22 9.08
C GLY A 569 8.32 33.88 8.86
N TRP A 570 8.54 33.21 7.74
CA TRP A 570 7.86 31.96 7.43
C TRP A 570 8.48 30.81 8.22
N ARG A 571 7.68 30.16 9.06
CA ARG A 571 8.07 28.94 9.78
C ARG A 571 7.13 27.78 9.50
N GLY A 572 7.73 26.62 9.22
CA GLY A 572 7.02 25.36 9.09
C GLY A 572 5.97 25.38 7.98
N ARG A 573 4.92 24.57 8.16
CA ARG A 573 3.81 24.45 7.21
C ARG A 573 2.91 25.68 7.30
N ALA A 574 2.52 26.19 6.14
CA ALA A 574 1.66 27.36 6.01
C ALA A 574 0.38 27.03 5.21
N ALA A 575 -0.62 27.88 5.34
CA ALA A 575 -1.83 27.84 4.55
C ALA A 575 -2.10 29.21 3.94
N VAL A 576 -2.58 29.24 2.71
CA VAL A 576 -2.94 30.49 2.03
C VAL A 576 -4.46 30.60 2.01
N VAL A 577 -4.99 31.62 2.67
CA VAL A 577 -6.43 31.89 2.78
C VAL A 577 -6.68 33.33 2.37
N GLY A 578 -7.54 33.53 1.36
CA GLY A 578 -7.83 34.88 0.84
C GLY A 578 -6.59 35.64 0.36
N GLY A 579 -5.60 34.94 -0.22
CA GLY A 579 -4.33 35.54 -0.67
C GLY A 579 -3.30 35.83 0.43
N ILE A 580 -3.63 35.55 1.69
CA ILE A 580 -2.76 35.78 2.84
C ILE A 580 -2.13 34.46 3.28
N LEU A 581 -0.80 34.45 3.43
CA LEU A 581 -0.07 33.27 3.90
C LEU A 581 -0.03 33.24 5.42
N PHE A 582 -0.64 32.22 6.03
CA PHE A 582 -0.67 32.02 7.48
C PHE A 582 0.32 30.94 7.92
N CYS A 583 1.13 31.24 8.92
CA CYS A 583 1.97 30.28 9.64
C CYS A 583 2.06 30.66 11.13
N TYR A 584 2.73 29.85 11.95
CA TYR A 584 3.06 30.24 13.32
C TYR A 584 4.43 30.92 13.39
N ASP A 585 4.64 31.80 14.37
CA ASP A 585 5.91 32.47 14.63
C ASP A 585 6.75 31.80 15.74
N TYR A 586 7.89 32.41 16.09
CA TYR A 586 8.79 31.91 17.14
C TYR A 586 8.20 32.01 18.57
N LEU A 587 7.12 32.76 18.75
CA LEU A 587 6.35 32.83 20.00
C LEU A 587 5.16 31.85 20.00
N GLY A 588 4.99 31.12 18.91
CA GLY A 588 3.89 30.19 18.66
C GLY A 588 2.56 30.84 18.39
N LYS A 589 2.54 32.12 17.98
CA LYS A 589 1.34 32.83 17.55
C LYS A 589 1.12 32.65 16.06
N ILE A 590 -0.14 32.65 15.62
CA ILE A 590 -0.47 32.65 14.20
C ILE A 590 -0.26 34.06 13.63
N ARG A 591 0.47 34.15 12.52
CA ARG A 591 0.67 35.38 11.76
C ARG A 591 0.29 35.16 10.30
N GLY A 592 -0.24 36.21 9.68
CA GLY A 592 -0.49 36.26 8.24
C GLY A 592 0.50 37.21 7.57
N TYR A 593 1.05 36.80 6.42
CA TYR A 593 1.82 37.64 5.54
C TYR A 593 0.94 38.15 4.42
N ASP A 594 0.79 39.47 4.37
CA ASP A 594 0.06 40.19 3.36
C ASP A 594 1.03 40.54 2.23
N MET A 595 0.84 39.93 1.06
CA MET A 595 1.72 40.13 -0.10
C MET A 595 1.61 41.54 -0.69
N GLU A 596 0.44 42.17 -0.57
CA GLU A 596 0.20 43.52 -1.11
C GLU A 596 0.89 44.58 -0.27
N GLU A 597 0.85 44.41 1.06
CA GLU A 597 1.53 45.31 1.99
C GLU A 597 2.99 44.91 2.29
N ASP A 598 3.45 43.75 1.79
CA ASP A 598 4.75 43.15 2.14
C ASP A 598 4.96 43.17 3.67
N ARG A 599 3.98 42.67 4.44
CA ARG A 599 4.00 42.80 5.91
C ARG A 599 3.42 41.59 6.63
N TRP A 600 4.12 41.14 7.67
CA TRP A 600 3.62 40.17 8.64
C TRP A 600 2.75 40.84 9.70
N LYS A 601 1.54 40.32 9.92
CA LYS A 601 0.58 40.80 10.92
C LYS A 601 0.17 39.65 11.83
N GLU A 602 -0.03 39.92 13.11
CA GLU A 602 -0.56 38.93 14.07
C GLU A 602 -2.05 38.69 13.78
N LEU A 603 -2.50 37.43 13.82
CA LEU A 603 -3.92 37.12 13.75
C LEU A 603 -4.58 37.37 15.11
N LYS A 604 -5.34 38.46 15.22
CA LYS A 604 -6.05 38.84 16.44
C LYS A 604 -7.30 37.97 16.65
N GLY A 605 -7.80 37.91 17.88
CA GLY A 605 -9.06 37.22 18.23
C GLY A 605 -8.95 35.73 18.57
N VAL A 606 -7.85 35.06 18.21
CA VAL A 606 -7.70 33.60 18.42
C VAL A 606 -6.85 33.21 19.64
N GLY A 607 -6.07 34.15 20.20
CA GLY A 607 -5.04 33.84 21.21
C GLY A 607 -5.53 33.27 22.55
N LYS A 608 -6.82 33.45 22.91
CA LYS A 608 -7.39 32.85 24.13
C LYS A 608 -7.84 31.40 23.94
N GLY A 609 -8.10 30.97 22.70
CA GLY A 609 -8.67 29.65 22.41
C GLY A 609 -7.69 28.64 21.81
N LEU A 610 -6.49 29.08 21.42
CA LEU A 610 -5.45 28.22 20.85
C LEU A 610 -4.21 28.19 21.73
N PRO A 611 -3.46 27.06 21.76
CA PRO A 611 -2.17 27.03 22.41
C PRO A 611 -1.13 27.83 21.62
N LYS A 612 0.03 28.05 22.23
CA LYS A 612 1.22 28.50 21.52
C LYS A 612 1.87 27.31 20.80
N PHE A 613 2.01 27.41 19.49
CA PHE A 613 2.56 26.34 18.66
C PHE A 613 4.08 26.43 18.61
N LEU A 614 4.80 25.52 19.27
CA LEU A 614 6.26 25.49 19.22
C LEU A 614 6.77 24.65 18.03
N CYS A 615 6.12 23.52 17.78
CA CYS A 615 6.37 22.62 16.66
C CYS A 615 5.17 21.68 16.46
N GLY A 616 5.12 20.96 15.33
CA GLY A 616 4.15 19.88 15.11
C GLY A 616 2.74 20.31 14.69
N ALA A 617 2.48 21.61 14.54
CA ALA A 617 1.23 22.10 13.96
C ALA A 617 1.29 22.13 12.42
N THR A 618 0.16 21.84 11.79
CA THR A 618 -0.03 22.01 10.34
C THR A 618 -1.28 22.85 10.10
N MET A 619 -1.28 23.58 8.99
CA MET A 619 -2.36 24.49 8.63
C MET A 619 -2.82 24.16 7.21
N VAL A 620 -4.10 24.34 6.93
CA VAL A 620 -4.67 24.13 5.60
C VAL A 620 -5.82 25.11 5.35
N ASN A 621 -5.99 25.53 4.10
CA ASN A 621 -7.19 26.24 3.68
C ASN A 621 -8.35 25.24 3.58
N PHE A 622 -9.37 25.45 4.39
CA PHE A 622 -10.56 24.62 4.46
C PHE A 622 -11.78 25.46 4.11
N ASP A 623 -12.18 25.43 2.83
CA ASP A 623 -13.34 26.17 2.33
C ASP A 623 -13.26 27.68 2.65
N GLY A 624 -12.13 28.31 2.31
CA GLY A 624 -11.89 29.73 2.56
C GLY A 624 -11.61 30.10 4.03
N ARG A 625 -11.52 29.10 4.91
CA ARG A 625 -11.19 29.28 6.33
C ARG A 625 -9.84 28.67 6.65
N LEU A 626 -9.26 29.10 7.77
CA LEU A 626 -8.00 28.58 8.26
C LEU A 626 -8.26 27.41 9.21
N CYS A 627 -7.84 26.21 8.81
CA CYS A 627 -7.87 25.05 9.68
C CYS A 627 -6.47 24.77 10.25
N VAL A 628 -6.37 24.55 11.56
CA VAL A 628 -5.12 24.26 12.27
C VAL A 628 -5.23 22.92 12.98
N ILE A 629 -4.26 22.04 12.76
CA ILE A 629 -4.20 20.71 13.38
C ILE A 629 -2.88 20.60 14.15
N TRP A 630 -2.92 20.14 15.39
CA TRP A 630 -1.73 20.05 16.24
C TRP A 630 -1.81 18.89 17.24
N GLU A 631 -0.66 18.54 17.80
CA GLU A 631 -0.52 17.57 18.89
C GLU A 631 -0.87 18.25 20.23
N GLY A 632 -1.95 17.81 20.86
CA GLY A 632 -2.48 18.31 22.12
C GLY A 632 -1.85 17.67 23.36
N LYS A 633 -2.54 17.81 24.50
CA LYS A 633 -2.09 17.19 25.75
C LYS A 633 -2.37 15.69 25.72
N GLY A 634 -1.43 14.90 26.24
CA GLY A 634 -1.59 13.45 26.40
C GLY A 634 -1.97 13.05 27.82
N SER A 635 -2.68 11.93 27.96
CA SER A 635 -2.91 11.25 29.24
C SER A 635 -2.16 9.92 29.26
N GLY A 636 -1.01 9.88 29.94
CA GLY A 636 -0.21 8.65 30.08
C GLY A 636 0.45 8.20 28.78
N LYS A 637 -0.18 7.25 28.05
CA LYS A 637 0.37 6.58 26.86
C LYS A 637 -0.18 7.10 25.52
N GLU A 638 -1.10 8.06 25.54
CA GLU A 638 -1.77 8.59 24.35
C GLU A 638 -1.61 10.11 24.26
N VAL A 639 -1.65 10.64 23.04
CA VAL A 639 -1.71 12.07 22.71
C VAL A 639 -2.97 12.36 21.90
N GLU A 640 -3.63 13.48 22.19
CA GLU A 640 -4.78 13.95 21.43
C GLU A 640 -4.32 14.72 20.19
N ILE A 641 -4.83 14.38 19.01
CA ILE A 641 -4.74 15.24 17.83
C ILE A 641 -5.90 16.22 17.89
N MET A 642 -5.56 17.49 17.93
CA MET A 642 -6.49 18.60 18.05
C MET A 642 -6.71 19.24 16.68
N CYS A 643 -7.89 19.82 16.48
CA CYS A 643 -8.21 20.56 15.27
C CYS A 643 -9.04 21.80 15.63
N ALA A 644 -8.74 22.92 14.96
CA ALA A 644 -9.49 24.17 15.07
C ALA A 644 -9.81 24.73 13.69
N ASP A 645 -11.06 25.16 13.54
CA ASP A 645 -11.61 25.79 12.35
C ASP A 645 -11.79 27.29 12.64
N ILE A 646 -11.14 28.13 11.86
CA ILE A 646 -10.96 29.55 12.14
C ILE A 646 -11.39 30.35 10.92
N GLU A 647 -12.42 31.16 11.11
CA GLU A 647 -12.75 32.22 10.16
C GLU A 647 -11.73 33.34 10.27
N VAL A 648 -11.16 33.78 9.15
CA VAL A 648 -10.14 34.83 9.10
C VAL A 648 -10.55 35.91 8.11
N TRP A 649 -10.28 37.18 8.45
CA TRP A 649 -10.56 38.32 7.59
C TRP A 649 -9.59 39.46 7.85
N LYS A 650 -9.52 40.38 6.88
CA LYS A 650 -8.83 41.67 6.99
C LYS A 650 -9.86 42.73 7.38
N ASP A 651 -9.62 43.45 8.47
CA ASP A 651 -10.51 44.54 8.89
C ASP A 651 -10.29 45.82 8.07
N GLY A 652 -11.11 46.85 8.33
CA GLY A 652 -11.05 48.13 7.61
C GLY A 652 -9.72 48.89 7.79
N ASP A 653 -8.97 48.61 8.85
CA ASP A 653 -7.64 49.17 9.11
C ASP A 653 -6.51 48.33 8.48
N GLY A 654 -6.88 47.25 7.77
CA GLY A 654 -5.96 46.33 7.15
C GLY A 654 -5.34 45.32 8.11
N GLU A 655 -5.79 45.24 9.37
CA GLU A 655 -5.28 44.29 10.35
C GLU A 655 -5.97 42.92 10.22
N LEU A 656 -5.28 41.86 10.66
CA LEU A 656 -5.81 40.49 10.56
C LEU A 656 -6.55 40.10 11.82
N SER A 657 -7.80 39.69 11.64
CA SER A 657 -8.67 39.24 12.70
C SER A 657 -9.21 37.85 12.39
N GLY A 658 -9.45 37.07 13.42
CA GLY A 658 -10.02 35.73 13.28
C GLY A 658 -10.91 35.33 14.45
N ARG A 659 -11.81 34.40 14.16
CA ARG A 659 -12.76 33.83 15.11
C ARG A 659 -12.71 32.31 15.03
N ILE A 660 -12.45 31.67 16.16
CA ILE A 660 -12.49 30.20 16.27
C ILE A 660 -13.97 29.78 16.23
N LEU A 661 -14.35 29.08 15.16
CA LEU A 661 -15.70 28.55 14.99
C LEU A 661 -15.87 27.25 15.80
N TRP A 662 -14.83 26.43 15.81
CA TRP A 662 -14.78 25.19 16.57
C TRP A 662 -13.33 24.79 16.87
N SER A 663 -13.10 24.16 18.02
CA SER A 663 -11.81 23.60 18.41
C SER A 663 -12.02 22.43 19.38
N ASP A 664 -11.58 21.23 19.03
CA ASP A 664 -11.71 20.03 19.87
C ASP A 664 -10.68 18.94 19.47
N ALA A 665 -10.52 17.93 20.31
CA ALA A 665 -9.78 16.72 19.99
C ALA A 665 -10.55 15.90 18.94
N ILE A 666 -9.88 15.57 17.84
CA ILE A 666 -10.44 14.75 16.75
C ILE A 666 -10.02 13.29 16.85
N LEU A 667 -8.83 13.00 17.35
CA LEU A 667 -8.29 11.65 17.42
C LEU A 667 -7.43 11.46 18.67
N ARG A 668 -7.41 10.26 19.23
CA ARG A 668 -6.42 9.84 20.24
C ARG A 668 -5.49 8.82 19.62
N VAL A 669 -4.20 9.05 19.73
CA VAL A 669 -3.16 8.19 19.13
C VAL A 669 -2.09 7.84 20.16
N PRO A 670 -1.34 6.74 19.97
CA PRO A 670 -0.24 6.40 20.86
C PRO A 670 0.79 7.53 20.95
N ASN A 671 1.41 7.67 22.13
CA ASN A 671 2.48 8.62 22.33
C ASN A 671 3.65 8.37 21.36
N GLY A 672 4.23 9.44 20.82
CA GLY A 672 5.23 9.38 19.74
C GLY A 672 4.64 9.37 18.32
N ALA A 673 3.32 9.44 18.18
CA ALA A 673 2.69 9.79 16.90
C ALA A 673 3.04 11.23 16.50
N ALA A 674 3.21 11.47 15.20
CA ALA A 674 3.55 12.78 14.67
C ALA A 674 2.69 13.17 13.46
N ILE A 675 2.31 14.44 13.34
CA ILE A 675 1.54 14.94 12.19
C ILE A 675 2.45 15.12 10.96
N VAL A 676 2.24 14.30 9.93
CA VAL A 676 3.03 14.33 8.69
C VAL A 676 2.48 15.32 7.68
N HIS A 677 1.16 15.39 7.50
CA HIS A 677 0.53 16.40 6.66
C HIS A 677 -0.97 16.47 6.89
N CYS A 678 -1.59 17.59 6.52
CA CYS A 678 -3.04 17.72 6.41
C CYS A 678 -3.39 18.46 5.12
N MET A 679 -4.41 17.96 4.42
CA MET A 679 -4.90 18.48 3.15
C MET A 679 -6.40 18.66 3.20
N ALA A 680 -6.92 19.54 2.36
CA ALA A 680 -8.35 19.68 2.09
C ALA A 680 -8.59 19.26 0.64
N ALA A 681 -9.56 18.37 0.42
CA ALA A 681 -9.93 17.90 -0.91
C ALA A 681 -11.46 17.90 -1.08
N ASP A 682 -11.91 18.21 -2.29
CA ASP A 682 -13.32 18.38 -2.60
C ASP A 682 -13.97 17.09 -3.06
N PHE A 683 -15.27 16.95 -2.78
CA PHE A 683 -16.11 15.85 -3.21
C PHE A 683 -17.54 16.25 -3.62
#